data_AF-Q01P27-F1
#
_entry.id   AF-Q01P27-F1
#
_cell.length_a   1.000
_cell.length_b   1.000
_cell.length_c   1.000
_cell.angle_alpha   90.00
_cell.angle_beta   90.00
_cell.angle_gamma   90.00
#
_symmetry.space_group_name_H-M   'P 1'
#
loop_
_entity.id
_entity.type
_entity.pdbx_description
1 polymer ?
#
loop_
_entity_poly.entity_id
_entity_poly.type
_entity_poly.pdbx_seq_one_letter_code
_entity_poly.pdbx_strand_id
1 'polypeptide(L)'
;MLGKSRSLLYLGTLGICLGQSPNLPVVYSMSGELRSDVEKLDKLEAGTGYSFLFSVDSGARVAVSVMEREGVLLSKTLHAGDSDLYGTIRPRGAVSMRVSTEGTGTYRLQINRAAFAVGANHTWQNAAPITLGQLVTGSSDEQEYFPLPETSRKQMVSAPEGDHWYRFDFAAASPKLVFFQLELTDRDDLPVDVAIFRSNGAKLEEYTEGQDPVALSHEVQALPGNKFAPRILREKGEYYVRVRANHPEFKLRTRVYDAPPYQDPRDAVRTAVDYIMGAGDSWFANTPRRGGAFDRVAGVHQETSLCVACHASHFSQRAQLYSIAAGYPLVQRQQLQFLEERFYNNPRPFYGFEKNGAVWSRVISAPANVLSRMSVLTSLFEENVSGVPRPAYHQDITAYLKLYYAGREKLPPDETNGNTPLVSAHEVAWYSWKTTRDPRIPEMIAEGEVKNLVDLCYQTLALAEIDREKYAPEIRANAGRLLELQRPSGQWSMRFDAKEPEVEFQTGHALWALAAAGVPKENPQVAKAIDYLMKRQQAFGGWMDPTQSFENFKTPFRETQFAVLALSSYFPGKGHEKGWDAAAPKSLSPDPEVLLTQLDQIWDAPSDTVLEQTRAAAQSNETLIRQAAVEALGRLALSADLPLLVKLLEDPSKLVQRTAAWSIRQVYAAHPESGDRELLAALGSPSVRLRWGATRVFAHSFASLARRNELITALDRLAADPAPAVRMQAIRGLWQAWFWNANPEVRGKIEDTVLAGLGQPQHPWVESNLRSAVYNLADENIRYLYNNWVALLGKPEDRERAIQGRLAVESQLAVKFAAVLEKGAERQKKQLLAALAEIPLRRGDVYELSPPPLKNGPPVYSRIGNDIEQIAFFGSSAAVLSRALLPLLDAPDQEMQTLARNASLIVRETPYTDVERAAGGRNEATLELAHKLDGEGESAAVARAFHLPAPRSAAAAPKPSAAPPTMPLDEAYFHANIDPILQKKGSDGYACVNCHVTHTLFNATWSTVKNVVDSADPENSLLLRKPTSTAESEGVAGAVATAHGGGQRWMKNSPEYETILKWLQGAH
;
A
#
# COMPACT_ATOMS: atom_id res chain seq x y z
N MET A 1 52.07 21.40 -62.90
CA MET A 1 53.03 21.33 -61.78
C MET A 1 52.27 21.27 -60.48
N LEU A 2 52.82 20.51 -59.53
CA LEU A 2 52.26 20.10 -58.25
C LEU A 2 51.88 21.26 -57.29
N GLY A 3 50.94 21.02 -56.37
CA GLY A 3 50.90 21.80 -55.11
C GLY A 3 49.59 21.80 -54.30
N LYS A 4 49.41 20.77 -53.45
CA LYS A 4 48.39 20.55 -52.40
C LYS A 4 47.84 21.77 -51.63
N SER A 5 46.53 21.75 -51.33
CA SER A 5 46.03 21.62 -49.95
C SER A 5 44.56 21.14 -49.92
N ARG A 6 44.28 20.09 -49.12
CA ARG A 6 42.96 19.50 -48.89
C ARG A 6 42.36 20.15 -47.63
N SER A 7 41.16 20.69 -47.76
CA SER A 7 40.22 20.89 -46.65
C SER A 7 38.89 20.26 -47.07
N LEU A 8 38.62 19.04 -46.58
CA LEU A 8 37.26 18.48 -46.63
C LEU A 8 36.44 19.18 -45.55
N LEU A 9 35.49 20.02 -45.96
CA LEU A 9 34.38 20.40 -45.10
C LEU A 9 33.51 19.16 -44.84
N TYR A 10 33.51 18.68 -43.60
CA TYR A 10 32.36 17.93 -43.07
C TYR A 10 31.29 18.96 -42.69
N LEU A 11 30.42 19.29 -43.64
CA LEU A 11 29.13 19.92 -43.36
C LEU A 11 28.21 18.85 -42.77
N GLY A 12 28.23 18.72 -41.45
CA GLY A 12 27.22 17.99 -40.70
C GLY A 12 25.95 18.84 -40.63
N THR A 13 24.93 18.45 -41.40
CA THR A 13 23.57 18.99 -41.34
C THR A 13 22.95 18.71 -39.98
N LEU A 14 22.95 19.69 -39.07
CA LEU A 14 21.97 19.79 -37.99
C LEU A 14 20.63 20.20 -38.62
N GLY A 15 19.91 19.23 -39.17
CA GLY A 15 18.49 19.39 -39.47
C GLY A 15 17.70 19.20 -38.19
N ILE A 16 17.07 20.26 -37.69
CA ILE A 16 16.04 20.16 -36.65
C ILE A 16 14.82 19.48 -37.32
N CYS A 17 14.78 18.14 -37.31
CA CYS A 17 13.61 17.38 -37.73
C CYS A 17 12.55 17.47 -36.63
N LEU A 18 11.75 18.54 -36.67
CA LEU A 18 10.48 18.60 -35.95
C LEU A 18 9.55 17.51 -36.52
N GLY A 19 9.14 16.56 -35.67
CA GLY A 19 8.01 15.66 -35.97
C GLY A 19 8.32 14.24 -36.51
N GLN A 20 9.56 13.76 -36.50
CA GLN A 20 9.83 12.33 -36.78
C GLN A 20 9.91 11.51 -35.48
N SER A 21 9.17 10.41 -35.42
CA SER A 21 9.26 9.46 -34.30
C SER A 21 10.70 8.90 -34.19
N PRO A 22 11.30 8.88 -32.98
CA PRO A 22 12.63 8.32 -32.76
C PRO A 22 12.58 6.80 -32.93
N ASN A 23 12.74 6.35 -34.17
CA ASN A 23 12.71 4.95 -34.55
C ASN A 23 14.11 4.34 -34.54
N LEU A 24 14.21 3.11 -34.02
CA LEU A 24 15.42 2.31 -34.12
C LEU A 24 15.50 1.61 -35.49
N PRO A 25 16.71 1.27 -35.98
CA PRO A 25 16.86 0.53 -37.23
C PRO A 25 16.15 -0.84 -37.17
N VAL A 26 15.19 -1.07 -38.06
CA VAL A 26 14.44 -2.32 -38.15
C VAL A 26 15.29 -3.42 -38.80
N VAL A 27 15.35 -4.59 -38.16
CA VAL A 27 16.04 -5.78 -38.67
C VAL A 27 15.02 -6.79 -39.22
N TYR A 28 13.95 -7.02 -38.44
CA TYR A 28 12.79 -7.81 -38.84
C TYR A 28 11.50 -7.07 -38.51
N SER A 29 10.53 -7.15 -39.42
CA SER A 29 9.15 -6.69 -39.25
C SER A 29 8.27 -7.65 -40.03
N MET A 30 7.63 -8.59 -39.34
CA MET A 30 6.88 -9.68 -39.94
C MET A 30 5.49 -9.76 -39.30
N SER A 31 4.50 -10.16 -40.09
CA SER A 31 3.18 -10.51 -39.60
C SER A 31 2.65 -11.67 -40.42
N GLY A 32 1.90 -12.58 -39.79
CA GLY A 32 1.37 -13.74 -40.49
C GLY A 32 0.41 -14.55 -39.63
N GLU A 33 -0.08 -15.64 -40.20
CA GLU A 33 -0.87 -16.63 -39.46
C GLU A 33 0.00 -17.38 -38.47
N LEU A 34 -0.57 -17.69 -37.30
CA LEU A 34 0.06 -18.53 -36.29
C LEU A 34 0.22 -19.96 -36.82
N ARG A 35 1.47 -20.43 -36.87
CA ARG A 35 1.86 -21.80 -37.23
C ARG A 35 3.04 -22.22 -36.37
N SER A 36 3.11 -23.51 -36.02
CA SER A 36 4.27 -24.05 -35.33
C SER A 36 5.43 -24.17 -36.31
N ASP A 37 6.52 -23.44 -36.08
CA ASP A 37 7.66 -23.35 -37.00
C ASP A 37 8.96 -22.95 -36.27
N VAL A 38 10.09 -23.07 -36.97
CA VAL A 38 11.40 -22.59 -36.54
C VAL A 38 11.97 -21.65 -37.61
N GLU A 39 12.03 -20.37 -37.28
CA GLU A 39 12.59 -19.33 -38.14
C GLU A 39 14.05 -19.07 -37.79
N LYS A 40 14.93 -19.01 -38.80
CA LYS A 40 16.32 -18.59 -38.59
C LYS A 40 16.42 -17.07 -38.62
N LEU A 41 17.02 -16.48 -37.58
CA LEU A 41 17.21 -15.04 -37.49
C LEU A 41 18.60 -14.64 -38.00
N ASP A 42 18.89 -14.97 -39.26
CA ASP A 42 20.22 -14.85 -39.90
C ASP A 42 20.74 -13.41 -40.04
N LYS A 43 19.90 -12.38 -39.82
CA LYS A 43 20.32 -10.96 -39.84
C LYS A 43 20.86 -10.46 -38.48
N LEU A 44 20.85 -11.29 -37.43
CA LEU A 44 21.36 -10.90 -36.11
C LEU A 44 22.87 -11.16 -36.01
N GLU A 45 23.62 -10.09 -35.83
CA GLU A 45 25.08 -10.11 -35.64
C GLU A 45 25.46 -10.39 -34.19
N ALA A 46 26.47 -11.24 -33.99
CA ALA A 46 27.04 -11.53 -32.68
C ALA A 46 27.62 -10.26 -32.02
N GLY A 47 27.41 -10.11 -30.71
CA GLY A 47 27.87 -8.97 -29.93
C GLY A 47 27.07 -7.69 -30.15
N THR A 48 26.04 -7.67 -30.99
CA THR A 48 25.15 -6.52 -31.20
C THR A 48 23.87 -6.64 -30.38
N GLY A 49 23.36 -5.52 -29.88
CA GLY A 49 22.13 -5.43 -29.12
C GLY A 49 20.88 -5.36 -29.99
N TYR A 50 19.83 -6.07 -29.61
CA TYR A 50 18.53 -6.03 -30.28
C TYR A 50 17.39 -5.99 -29.28
N SER A 51 16.33 -5.26 -29.61
CA SER A 51 15.03 -5.42 -28.96
C SER A 51 14.18 -6.38 -29.76
N PHE A 52 13.35 -7.17 -29.07
CA PHE A 52 12.49 -8.19 -29.63
C PHE A 52 11.07 -7.97 -29.10
N LEU A 53 10.09 -7.88 -29.99
CA LEU A 53 8.67 -7.89 -29.65
C LEU A 53 7.95 -8.92 -30.52
N PHE A 54 7.32 -9.90 -29.88
CA PHE A 54 6.39 -10.84 -30.51
C PHE A 54 5.02 -10.69 -29.87
N SER A 55 3.98 -10.40 -30.65
CA SER A 55 2.61 -10.18 -30.15
C SER A 55 1.59 -10.98 -30.95
N VAL A 56 0.55 -11.46 -30.28
CA VAL A 56 -0.58 -12.18 -30.88
C VAL A 56 -1.90 -11.45 -30.66
N ASP A 57 -2.76 -11.47 -31.68
CA ASP A 57 -4.08 -10.81 -31.64
C ASP A 57 -5.21 -11.77 -31.21
N SER A 58 -4.94 -13.08 -31.09
CA SER A 58 -5.91 -14.08 -30.65
C SER A 58 -5.68 -14.52 -29.20
N GLY A 59 -6.67 -15.21 -28.63
CA GLY A 59 -6.52 -15.88 -27.33
C GLY A 59 -5.80 -17.24 -27.40
N ALA A 60 -5.12 -17.54 -28.51
CA ALA A 60 -4.41 -18.80 -28.70
C ALA A 60 -3.24 -18.92 -27.71
N ARG A 61 -2.92 -20.16 -27.35
CA ARG A 61 -1.75 -20.46 -26.52
C ARG A 61 -0.54 -20.63 -27.42
N VAL A 62 0.49 -19.81 -27.23
CA VAL A 62 1.68 -19.76 -28.11
C VAL A 62 2.97 -19.76 -27.30
N ALA A 63 3.76 -20.82 -27.38
CA ALA A 63 5.12 -20.83 -26.84
C ALA A 63 6.09 -20.22 -27.85
N VAL A 64 6.79 -19.16 -27.44
CA VAL A 64 7.83 -18.48 -28.23
C VAL A 64 9.16 -18.66 -27.51
N SER A 65 10.20 -19.05 -28.25
CA SER A 65 11.55 -19.20 -27.71
C SER A 65 12.59 -18.73 -28.72
N VAL A 66 13.39 -17.75 -28.33
CA VAL A 66 14.57 -17.28 -29.05
C VAL A 66 15.79 -17.97 -28.47
N MET A 67 16.54 -18.69 -29.29
CA MET A 67 17.61 -19.58 -28.86
C MET A 67 18.88 -19.31 -29.65
N GLU A 68 20.02 -19.50 -28.99
CA GLU A 68 21.32 -19.66 -29.63
C GLU A 68 21.94 -21.01 -29.24
N ARG A 69 23.11 -21.35 -29.80
CA ARG A 69 23.75 -22.65 -29.57
C ARG A 69 24.01 -22.96 -28.09
N GLU A 70 24.22 -21.94 -27.26
CA GLU A 70 24.56 -22.05 -25.83
C GLU A 70 23.35 -21.99 -24.89
N GLY A 71 22.14 -21.70 -25.38
CA GLY A 71 20.95 -21.63 -24.51
C GLY A 71 19.78 -20.81 -25.06
N VAL A 72 18.77 -20.64 -24.22
CA VAL A 72 17.60 -19.79 -24.49
C VAL A 72 17.97 -18.34 -24.15
N LEU A 73 17.76 -17.43 -25.10
CA LEU A 73 17.96 -15.98 -24.91
C LEU A 73 16.71 -15.30 -24.38
N LEU A 74 15.54 -15.75 -24.82
CA LEU A 74 14.23 -15.20 -24.45
C LEU A 74 13.16 -16.27 -24.65
N SER A 75 12.23 -16.46 -23.72
CA SER A 75 11.09 -17.36 -23.94
C SER A 75 9.89 -17.02 -23.09
N LYS A 76 8.70 -17.26 -23.62
CA LYS A 76 7.43 -17.12 -22.88
C LYS A 76 6.34 -17.97 -23.52
N THR A 77 5.36 -18.39 -22.71
CA THR A 77 4.08 -18.90 -23.21
C THR A 77 3.05 -17.79 -23.19
N LEU A 78 2.60 -17.38 -24.37
CA LEU A 78 1.56 -16.36 -24.56
C LEU A 78 0.17 -17.00 -24.48
N HIS A 79 -0.80 -16.22 -23.99
CA HIS A 79 -2.21 -16.61 -23.89
C HIS A 79 -3.12 -15.37 -23.78
N ALA A 80 -4.42 -15.58 -23.64
CA ALA A 80 -5.42 -14.49 -23.59
C ALA A 80 -5.23 -13.46 -22.46
N GLY A 81 -4.42 -13.75 -21.44
CA GLY A 81 -4.08 -12.84 -20.35
C GLY A 81 -2.73 -12.14 -20.50
N ASP A 82 -1.93 -12.59 -21.47
CA ASP A 82 -0.53 -12.22 -21.67
C ASP A 82 -0.13 -12.52 -23.12
N SER A 83 -0.42 -11.56 -23.99
CA SER A 83 -0.50 -11.79 -25.45
C SER A 83 0.74 -11.31 -26.21
N ASP A 84 1.82 -11.00 -25.50
CA ASP A 84 3.07 -10.52 -26.08
C ASP A 84 4.28 -10.90 -25.23
N LEU A 85 5.44 -10.88 -25.87
CA LEU A 85 6.75 -11.03 -25.26
C LEU A 85 7.66 -9.92 -25.79
N TYR A 86 8.10 -9.06 -24.89
CA TYR A 86 9.14 -8.07 -25.12
C TYR A 86 10.43 -8.43 -24.37
N GLY A 87 11.59 -8.17 -24.96
CA GLY A 87 12.86 -8.30 -24.27
C GLY A 87 14.03 -7.79 -25.10
N THR A 88 15.21 -7.69 -24.48
CA THR A 88 16.45 -7.32 -25.17
C THR A 88 17.39 -8.51 -25.24
N ILE A 89 17.94 -8.76 -26.43
CA ILE A 89 18.88 -9.87 -26.67
C ILE A 89 20.21 -9.34 -27.18
N ARG A 90 21.28 -10.03 -26.80
CA ARG A 90 22.64 -9.78 -27.30
C ARG A 90 23.28 -11.10 -27.72
N PRO A 91 23.06 -11.56 -28.96
CA PRO A 91 23.53 -12.87 -29.41
C PRO A 91 25.03 -13.02 -29.34
N ARG A 92 25.52 -14.22 -29.02
CA ARG A 92 26.93 -14.64 -29.13
C ARG A 92 27.19 -15.43 -30.41
N GLY A 93 26.14 -15.98 -31.02
CA GLY A 93 26.22 -16.75 -32.26
C GLY A 93 24.93 -16.73 -33.07
N ALA A 94 24.72 -17.77 -33.89
CA ALA A 94 23.53 -17.91 -34.72
C ALA A 94 22.27 -18.11 -33.85
N VAL A 95 21.20 -17.41 -34.21
CA VAL A 95 19.94 -17.36 -33.45
C VAL A 95 18.80 -17.95 -34.27
N SER A 96 17.92 -18.70 -33.61
CA SER A 96 16.63 -19.11 -34.17
C SER A 96 15.49 -18.77 -33.23
N MET A 97 14.32 -18.54 -33.81
CA MET A 97 13.06 -18.36 -33.09
C MET A 97 12.19 -19.59 -33.34
N ARG A 98 11.78 -20.26 -32.28
CA ARG A 98 10.80 -21.35 -32.32
C ARG A 98 9.45 -20.82 -31.85
N VAL A 99 8.42 -21.09 -32.64
CA VAL A 99 7.01 -20.82 -32.30
C VAL A 99 6.28 -22.16 -32.25
N SER A 100 5.53 -22.40 -31.19
CA SER A 100 4.60 -23.53 -31.07
C SER A 100 3.24 -23.00 -30.66
N THR A 101 2.18 -23.34 -31.39
CA THR A 101 0.84 -22.79 -31.17
C THR A 101 -0.21 -23.88 -31.03
N GLU A 102 -1.10 -23.69 -30.06
CA GLU A 102 -2.34 -24.45 -29.87
C GLU A 102 -3.51 -23.52 -30.19
N GLY A 103 -3.84 -23.40 -31.49
CA GLY A 103 -4.92 -22.55 -31.97
C GLY A 103 -4.56 -21.76 -33.21
N THR A 104 -5.53 -20.96 -33.66
CA THR A 104 -5.41 -20.08 -34.82
C THR A 104 -5.33 -18.62 -34.39
N GLY A 105 -4.84 -17.78 -35.30
CA GLY A 105 -4.70 -16.35 -35.08
C GLY A 105 -3.61 -15.78 -35.93
N THR A 106 -3.24 -14.53 -35.64
CA THR A 106 -2.18 -13.81 -36.32
C THR A 106 -1.15 -13.34 -35.30
N TYR A 107 0.10 -13.28 -35.74
CA TYR A 107 1.21 -12.74 -34.96
C TYR A 107 1.84 -11.53 -35.64
N ARG A 108 2.54 -10.72 -34.86
CA ARG A 108 3.44 -9.67 -35.31
C ARG A 108 4.78 -9.85 -34.62
N LEU A 109 5.87 -9.76 -35.39
CA LEU A 109 7.24 -9.79 -34.92
C LEU A 109 7.94 -8.50 -35.33
N GLN A 110 8.54 -7.80 -34.38
CA GLN A 110 9.39 -6.65 -34.60
C GLN A 110 10.73 -6.89 -33.91
N ILE A 111 11.83 -6.74 -34.64
CA ILE A 111 13.20 -6.76 -34.10
C ILE A 111 13.93 -5.52 -34.56
N ASN A 112 14.41 -4.72 -33.61
CA ASN A 112 15.18 -3.51 -33.90
C ASN A 112 16.62 -3.65 -33.39
N ARG A 113 17.57 -2.98 -34.05
CA ARG A 113 18.94 -2.82 -33.54
C ARG A 113 18.92 -1.77 -32.42
N ALA A 114 19.29 -2.14 -31.20
CA ALA A 114 19.21 -1.29 -30.01
C ALA A 114 20.60 -1.05 -29.42
N ALA A 115 20.87 0.20 -29.04
CA ALA A 115 22.14 0.61 -28.40
C ALA A 115 22.20 0.14 -26.94
N PHE A 116 21.05 0.08 -26.26
CA PHE A 116 20.88 -0.47 -24.93
C PHE A 116 20.57 -1.97 -25.03
N ALA A 117 21.57 -2.82 -24.87
CA ALA A 117 21.35 -4.25 -24.73
C ALA A 117 22.18 -4.78 -23.59
N VAL A 118 21.55 -4.81 -22.43
CA VAL A 118 21.88 -5.79 -21.41
C VAL A 118 21.33 -7.12 -21.94
N GLY A 119 22.20 -8.05 -22.34
CA GLY A 119 21.76 -9.40 -22.74
C GLY A 119 21.08 -10.14 -21.58
N ALA A 120 20.74 -11.42 -21.77
CA ALA A 120 20.17 -12.26 -20.71
C ALA A 120 21.04 -12.24 -19.44
N ASN A 121 20.67 -11.40 -18.47
CA ASN A 121 21.38 -11.18 -17.22
C ASN A 121 20.72 -11.93 -16.05
N HIS A 122 20.10 -13.07 -16.36
CA HIS A 122 19.35 -13.88 -15.40
C HIS A 122 20.21 -14.68 -14.42
N THR A 123 21.54 -14.58 -14.54
CA THR A 123 22.50 -15.15 -13.61
C THR A 123 23.53 -14.11 -13.23
N TRP A 124 24.07 -14.21 -12.02
CA TRP A 124 25.07 -13.26 -11.55
C TRP A 124 26.37 -13.32 -12.35
N GLN A 125 26.70 -14.46 -12.95
CA GLN A 125 27.87 -14.61 -13.83
C GLN A 125 27.72 -13.82 -15.14
N ASN A 126 26.48 -13.57 -15.58
CA ASN A 126 26.15 -12.76 -16.74
C ASN A 126 25.67 -11.35 -16.34
N ALA A 127 26.00 -10.90 -15.11
CA ALA A 127 25.55 -9.62 -14.60
C ALA A 127 25.99 -8.44 -15.48
N ALA A 128 25.04 -7.54 -15.72
CA ALA A 128 25.22 -6.40 -16.59
C ALA A 128 25.93 -5.25 -15.89
N PRO A 129 26.90 -4.57 -16.52
CA PRO A 129 27.57 -3.44 -15.89
C PRO A 129 26.61 -2.26 -15.72
N ILE A 130 26.65 -1.60 -14.56
CA ILE A 130 25.93 -0.34 -14.29
C ILE A 130 26.86 0.66 -13.60
N THR A 131 26.53 1.94 -13.73
CA THR A 131 27.19 3.02 -12.99
C THR A 131 26.25 3.54 -11.90
N LEU A 132 26.73 3.63 -10.66
CA LEU A 132 25.95 4.26 -9.60
C LEU A 132 25.59 5.72 -9.95
N GLY A 133 24.35 6.13 -9.69
CA GLY A 133 23.81 7.43 -10.07
C GLY A 133 23.14 7.48 -11.45
N GLN A 134 23.35 6.48 -12.31
CA GLN A 134 22.67 6.39 -13.60
C GLN A 134 21.35 5.62 -13.48
N LEU A 135 20.36 6.04 -14.28
CA LEU A 135 19.09 5.34 -14.42
C LEU A 135 19.29 4.09 -15.29
N VAL A 136 18.77 2.95 -14.83
CA VAL A 136 18.70 1.72 -15.61
C VAL A 136 17.22 1.44 -15.91
N THR A 137 16.87 1.36 -17.18
CA THR A 137 15.53 0.93 -17.63
C THR A 137 15.62 -0.49 -18.15
N GLY A 138 14.70 -1.35 -17.69
CA GLY A 138 14.70 -2.78 -18.02
C GLY A 138 13.30 -3.34 -18.26
N SER A 139 13.26 -4.58 -18.74
CA SER A 139 12.05 -5.38 -18.92
C SER A 139 12.22 -6.70 -18.17
N SER A 140 11.13 -7.19 -17.56
CA SER A 140 11.02 -8.56 -17.02
C SER A 140 9.83 -9.29 -17.63
N ASP A 141 9.47 -8.93 -18.88
CA ASP A 141 8.33 -9.47 -19.58
C ASP A 141 8.47 -10.95 -19.99
N GLU A 142 9.62 -11.57 -19.74
CA GLU A 142 9.81 -13.02 -19.78
C GLU A 142 8.96 -13.73 -18.73
N GLN A 143 8.70 -13.08 -17.60
CA GLN A 143 7.79 -13.59 -16.58
C GLN A 143 6.32 -13.49 -17.02
N GLU A 144 5.54 -14.50 -16.68
CA GLU A 144 4.09 -14.49 -16.88
C GLU A 144 3.45 -13.25 -16.24
N TYR A 145 2.78 -12.46 -17.06
CA TYR A 145 2.02 -11.31 -16.62
C TYR A 145 0.78 -11.77 -15.87
N PHE A 146 -0.09 -12.55 -16.51
CA PHE A 146 -1.11 -13.34 -15.84
C PHE A 146 -0.61 -14.78 -15.74
N PRO A 147 -0.59 -15.40 -14.55
CA PRO A 147 -0.09 -16.76 -14.43
C PRO A 147 -0.99 -17.74 -15.18
N LEU A 148 -0.38 -18.73 -15.82
CA LEU A 148 -1.10 -19.86 -16.41
C LEU A 148 -1.81 -20.66 -15.29
N PRO A 149 -3.01 -21.23 -15.56
CA PRO A 149 -3.73 -22.03 -14.56
C PRO A 149 -2.93 -23.17 -13.92
N GLU A 150 -1.98 -23.74 -14.65
CA GLU A 150 -1.10 -24.83 -14.22
C GLU A 150 0.23 -24.37 -13.58
N THR A 151 0.59 -23.08 -13.72
CA THR A 151 1.82 -22.56 -13.12
C THR A 151 1.59 -22.44 -11.61
N SER A 152 2.35 -23.21 -10.81
CA SER A 152 2.29 -23.10 -9.35
C SER A 152 3.02 -21.86 -8.84
N ARG A 153 2.62 -21.34 -7.68
CA ARG A 153 3.31 -20.22 -7.02
C ARG A 153 4.80 -20.49 -6.82
N LYS A 154 5.16 -21.71 -6.43
CA LYS A 154 6.56 -22.12 -6.25
C LYS A 154 7.36 -22.00 -7.55
N GLN A 155 6.82 -22.46 -8.68
CA GLN A 155 7.50 -22.36 -9.97
C GLN A 155 7.74 -20.91 -10.35
N MET A 156 6.71 -20.06 -10.27
CA MET A 156 6.81 -18.64 -10.61
C MET A 156 7.83 -17.88 -9.74
N VAL A 157 7.88 -18.18 -8.45
CA VAL A 157 8.79 -17.52 -7.50
C VAL A 157 10.23 -18.03 -7.60
N SER A 158 10.46 -19.23 -8.13
CA SER A 158 11.81 -19.79 -8.27
C SER A 158 12.37 -19.70 -9.68
N ALA A 159 11.62 -19.13 -10.62
CA ALA A 159 11.98 -18.96 -12.02
C ALA A 159 13.21 -18.03 -12.16
N PRO A 160 14.35 -18.53 -12.69
CA PRO A 160 15.56 -17.72 -12.88
C PRO A 160 15.35 -16.54 -13.83
N GLU A 161 14.47 -16.68 -14.83
CA GLU A 161 14.07 -15.62 -15.75
C GLU A 161 13.47 -14.40 -15.04
N GLY A 162 13.04 -14.56 -13.78
CA GLY A 162 12.56 -13.46 -12.98
C GLY A 162 13.63 -12.61 -12.28
N ASP A 163 14.88 -13.06 -12.28
CA ASP A 163 16.01 -12.31 -11.74
C ASP A 163 16.74 -11.57 -12.86
N HIS A 164 17.12 -10.33 -12.59
CA HIS A 164 18.00 -9.52 -13.42
C HIS A 164 19.20 -9.08 -12.59
N TRP A 165 20.38 -9.49 -13.00
CA TRP A 165 21.63 -9.22 -12.29
C TRP A 165 22.39 -8.07 -12.93
N TYR A 166 22.83 -7.16 -12.08
CA TYR A 166 23.71 -6.05 -12.44
C TYR A 166 24.96 -6.08 -11.58
N ARG A 167 26.04 -5.47 -12.06
CA ARG A 167 27.30 -5.34 -11.33
C ARG A 167 27.90 -3.95 -11.47
N PHE A 168 28.59 -3.49 -10.44
CA PHE A 168 29.31 -2.22 -10.44
C PHE A 168 30.56 -2.29 -9.57
N ASP A 169 31.56 -1.49 -9.93
CA ASP A 169 32.78 -1.34 -9.15
C ASP A 169 32.65 -0.17 -8.18
N PHE A 170 32.75 -0.44 -6.88
CA PHE A 170 32.86 0.61 -5.86
C PHE A 170 34.33 0.98 -5.65
N ALA A 171 34.70 2.20 -6.06
CA ALA A 171 36.08 2.69 -5.99
C ALA A 171 36.27 3.92 -5.08
N ALA A 172 35.21 4.40 -4.42
CA ALA A 172 35.27 5.61 -3.60
C ALA A 172 36.30 5.48 -2.47
N ALA A 173 36.95 6.60 -2.13
CA ALA A 173 37.95 6.64 -1.06
C ALA A 173 37.35 6.66 0.35
N SER A 174 36.08 7.07 0.47
CA SER A 174 35.32 7.14 1.72
C SER A 174 34.04 6.30 1.63
N PRO A 175 33.50 5.84 2.77
CA PRO A 175 32.19 5.19 2.83
C PRO A 175 31.09 6.04 2.19
N LYS A 176 30.19 5.38 1.46
CA LYS A 176 29.02 6.02 0.84
C LYS A 176 27.74 5.32 1.26
N LEU A 177 26.70 6.11 1.56
CA LEU A 177 25.33 5.60 1.65
C LEU A 177 24.75 5.56 0.25
N VAL A 178 24.31 4.39 -0.19
CA VAL A 178 23.70 4.18 -1.50
C VAL A 178 22.28 3.67 -1.32
N PHE A 179 21.33 4.36 -1.92
CA PHE A 179 19.94 3.92 -2.02
C PHE A 179 19.74 3.20 -3.34
N PHE A 180 19.40 1.92 -3.27
CA PHE A 180 18.98 1.11 -4.42
C PHE A 180 17.46 1.04 -4.44
N GLN A 181 16.84 1.47 -5.53
CA GLN A 181 15.39 1.60 -5.60
C GLN A 181 14.85 1.12 -6.93
N LEU A 182 13.78 0.33 -6.86
CA LEU A 182 12.97 -0.01 -8.02
C LEU A 182 11.83 0.98 -8.18
N GLU A 183 11.50 1.31 -9.42
CA GLU A 183 10.46 2.23 -9.82
C GLU A 183 9.58 1.55 -10.88
N LEU A 184 8.26 1.62 -10.70
CA LEU A 184 7.25 0.96 -11.54
C LEU A 184 6.13 1.96 -11.82
N THR A 185 5.69 2.04 -13.08
CA THR A 185 4.63 2.94 -13.53
C THR A 185 3.27 2.58 -12.92
N ASP A 186 2.82 1.34 -13.13
CA ASP A 186 1.53 0.84 -12.64
C ASP A 186 1.76 -0.41 -11.79
N ARG A 187 1.64 -0.34 -10.46
CA ARG A 187 2.27 -1.33 -9.59
C ARG A 187 1.60 -2.70 -9.55
N ASP A 188 0.36 -2.80 -10.04
CA ASP A 188 -0.49 -3.99 -9.94
C ASP A 188 -0.61 -4.56 -8.51
N ASP A 189 -0.30 -3.76 -7.48
CA ASP A 189 -0.22 -4.21 -6.09
C ASP A 189 0.77 -5.38 -5.86
N LEU A 190 1.93 -5.36 -6.54
CA LEU A 190 2.89 -6.48 -6.50
C LEU A 190 4.14 -6.20 -5.65
N PRO A 191 4.59 -7.18 -4.85
CA PRO A 191 5.90 -7.11 -4.21
C PRO A 191 7.01 -7.21 -5.26
N VAL A 192 8.06 -6.42 -5.07
CA VAL A 192 9.29 -6.45 -5.88
C VAL A 192 10.50 -6.49 -4.97
N ASP A 193 11.63 -6.92 -5.50
CA ASP A 193 12.85 -7.09 -4.70
C ASP A 193 14.08 -6.49 -5.38
N VAL A 194 14.83 -5.70 -4.61
CA VAL A 194 16.20 -5.31 -4.92
C VAL A 194 17.13 -5.69 -3.78
N ALA A 195 18.11 -6.53 -4.09
CA ALA A 195 19.07 -7.05 -3.12
C ALA A 195 20.51 -6.86 -3.62
N ILE A 196 21.43 -6.60 -2.70
CA ILE A 196 22.83 -6.28 -2.99
C ILE A 196 23.69 -7.44 -2.51
N PHE A 197 24.69 -7.81 -3.30
CA PHE A 197 25.58 -8.93 -3.01
C PHE A 197 27.04 -8.57 -3.26
N ARG A 198 27.93 -9.36 -2.66
CA ARG A 198 29.37 -9.33 -2.94
C ARG A 198 29.89 -10.76 -3.16
N SER A 199 30.89 -10.89 -4.02
CA SER A 199 31.55 -12.17 -4.27
C SER A 199 32.61 -12.48 -3.22
N ASN A 200 32.61 -13.72 -2.72
CA ASN A 200 33.70 -14.27 -1.89
C ASN A 200 34.66 -15.16 -2.71
N GLY A 201 34.58 -15.11 -4.04
CA GLY A 201 35.39 -15.91 -4.97
C GLY A 201 34.71 -17.19 -5.47
N ALA A 202 33.79 -17.80 -4.70
CA ALA A 202 33.06 -19.01 -5.12
C ALA A 202 31.53 -18.82 -5.19
N LYS A 203 30.98 -17.88 -4.41
CA LYS A 203 29.54 -17.60 -4.31
C LYS A 203 29.30 -16.11 -4.06
N LEU A 204 28.07 -15.68 -4.29
CA LEU A 204 27.57 -14.38 -3.82
C LEU A 204 27.01 -14.49 -2.41
N GLU A 205 27.36 -13.54 -1.56
CA GLU A 205 26.79 -13.32 -0.22
C GLU A 205 26.01 -12.01 -0.23
N GLU A 206 24.83 -12.01 0.41
CA GLU A 206 24.02 -10.80 0.50
C GLU A 206 24.72 -9.78 1.39
N TYR A 207 24.83 -8.55 0.90
CA TYR A 207 25.42 -7.43 1.60
C TYR A 207 24.32 -6.61 2.27
N THR A 208 24.33 -6.53 3.60
CA THR A 208 23.26 -5.94 4.43
C THR A 208 23.72 -4.75 5.28
N GLU A 209 24.98 -4.32 5.16
CA GLU A 209 25.47 -3.19 5.94
C GLU A 209 24.70 -1.90 5.59
N GLY A 210 24.19 -1.20 6.60
CA GLY A 210 23.35 0.00 6.42
C GLY A 210 21.90 -0.30 6.05
N GLN A 211 21.47 -1.56 6.10
CA GLN A 211 20.07 -1.95 5.96
C GLN A 211 19.21 -1.29 7.04
N ASP A 212 18.06 -0.77 6.62
CA ASP A 212 17.10 -0.15 7.52
C ASP A 212 16.17 -1.20 8.17
N PRO A 213 15.55 -0.89 9.32
CA PRO A 213 14.68 -1.83 10.03
C PRO A 213 13.37 -2.14 9.29
N VAL A 214 12.94 -1.31 8.33
CA VAL A 214 11.71 -1.48 7.53
C VAL A 214 11.90 -2.51 6.41
N ALA A 215 13.16 -2.81 6.04
CA ALA A 215 13.48 -3.79 5.02
C ALA A 215 13.05 -5.23 5.36
N LEU A 216 12.80 -5.54 6.63
CA LEU A 216 12.25 -6.83 7.05
C LEU A 216 10.75 -6.92 6.74
N SER A 217 10.21 -8.13 6.64
CA SER A 217 8.77 -8.31 6.41
C SER A 217 7.95 -7.74 7.57
N HIS A 218 7.16 -6.71 7.28
CA HIS A 218 6.18 -6.15 8.21
C HIS A 218 4.83 -6.82 7.92
N GLU A 219 4.36 -7.64 8.86
CA GLU A 219 3.17 -8.48 8.75
C GLU A 219 3.32 -9.66 7.76
N VAL A 220 2.27 -10.47 7.59
CA VAL A 220 2.32 -11.71 6.79
C VAL A 220 2.68 -11.37 5.35
N GLN A 221 3.89 -11.73 4.91
CA GLN A 221 4.32 -11.67 3.51
C GLN A 221 4.44 -13.11 2.98
N ALA A 222 3.72 -13.44 1.91
CA ALA A 222 3.88 -14.74 1.26
C ALA A 222 5.22 -14.86 0.51
N LEU A 223 5.78 -13.72 0.07
CA LEU A 223 7.04 -13.63 -0.65
C LEU A 223 7.92 -12.54 -0.02
N PRO A 224 9.21 -12.82 0.28
CA PRO A 224 10.13 -11.78 0.69
C PRO A 224 10.38 -10.82 -0.48
N GLY A 225 10.42 -9.52 -0.20
CA GLY A 225 10.75 -8.51 -1.20
C GLY A 225 10.86 -7.12 -0.57
N ASN A 226 11.80 -6.33 -1.08
CA ASN A 226 11.92 -4.93 -0.72
C ASN A 226 12.21 -4.07 -1.96
N LYS A 227 11.37 -3.07 -2.23
CA LYS A 227 11.50 -2.13 -3.35
C LYS A 227 12.63 -1.11 -3.14
N PHE A 228 13.06 -0.92 -1.90
CA PHE A 228 14.03 0.11 -1.50
C PHE A 228 15.06 -0.43 -0.52
N ALA A 229 16.32 -0.52 -0.94
CA ALA A 229 17.41 -1.07 -0.14
C ALA A 229 18.51 -0.02 0.10
N PRO A 230 18.55 0.64 1.27
CA PRO A 230 19.69 1.47 1.67
C PRO A 230 20.87 0.59 2.09
N ARG A 231 22.09 0.93 1.65
CA ARG A 231 23.33 0.24 2.03
C ARG A 231 24.46 1.24 2.26
N ILE A 232 25.31 1.00 3.26
CA ILE A 232 26.59 1.71 3.38
C ILE A 232 27.65 0.86 2.69
N LEU A 233 28.25 1.36 1.62
CA LEU A 233 29.38 0.73 0.96
C LEU A 233 30.69 1.31 1.52
N ARG A 234 31.53 0.45 2.10
CA ARG A 234 32.86 0.85 2.64
C ARG A 234 34.02 0.26 1.86
N GLU A 235 33.88 -0.99 1.46
CA GLU A 235 34.97 -1.77 0.90
C GLU A 235 35.04 -1.59 -0.60
N LYS A 236 36.24 -1.29 -1.11
CA LYS A 236 36.45 -1.26 -2.56
C LYS A 236 36.26 -2.65 -3.15
N GLY A 237 35.71 -2.70 -4.35
CA GLY A 237 35.55 -3.94 -5.11
C GLY A 237 34.26 -4.01 -5.90
N GLU A 238 34.04 -5.18 -6.49
CA GLU A 238 32.87 -5.46 -7.31
C GLU A 238 31.68 -5.84 -6.41
N TYR A 239 30.55 -5.21 -6.68
CA TYR A 239 29.25 -5.49 -6.05
C TYR A 239 28.25 -5.90 -7.12
N TYR A 240 27.24 -6.64 -6.68
CA TYR A 240 26.18 -7.17 -7.53
C TYR A 240 24.82 -6.69 -7.02
N VAL A 241 23.90 -6.41 -7.93
CA VAL A 241 22.51 -6.05 -7.62
C VAL A 241 21.62 -7.07 -8.29
N ARG A 242 20.78 -7.75 -7.51
CA ARG A 242 19.69 -8.58 -8.02
C ARG A 242 18.42 -7.74 -8.03
N VAL A 243 17.75 -7.70 -9.17
CA VAL A 243 16.43 -7.11 -9.34
C VAL A 243 15.44 -8.22 -9.68
N ARG A 244 14.35 -8.28 -8.93
CA ARG A 244 13.16 -9.06 -9.27
C ARG A 244 11.96 -8.13 -9.31
N ALA A 245 11.64 -7.65 -10.51
CA ALA A 245 10.61 -6.65 -10.70
C ALA A 245 9.19 -7.22 -10.67
N ASN A 246 9.00 -8.51 -10.97
CA ASN A 246 7.67 -9.13 -11.12
C ASN A 246 6.72 -8.33 -12.03
N HIS A 247 7.28 -7.53 -12.94
CA HIS A 247 6.58 -6.49 -13.69
C HIS A 247 7.22 -6.37 -15.09
N PRO A 248 6.42 -6.21 -16.17
CA PRO A 248 6.94 -6.19 -17.53
C PRO A 248 8.03 -5.13 -17.77
N GLU A 249 7.92 -3.95 -17.17
CA GLU A 249 8.93 -2.90 -17.19
C GLU A 249 9.39 -2.49 -15.78
N PHE A 250 10.63 -2.05 -15.62
CA PHE A 250 11.10 -1.46 -14.37
C PHE A 250 12.21 -0.43 -14.59
N LYS A 251 12.38 0.44 -13.59
CA LYS A 251 13.50 1.36 -13.47
C LYS A 251 14.29 1.04 -12.21
N LEU A 252 15.58 0.76 -12.34
CA LEU A 252 16.51 0.67 -11.21
C LEU A 252 17.24 2.02 -11.08
N ARG A 253 17.03 2.69 -9.95
CA ARG A 253 17.64 3.97 -9.61
C ARG A 253 18.58 3.80 -8.43
N THR A 254 19.79 4.35 -8.57
CA THR A 254 20.77 4.41 -7.48
C THR A 254 21.04 5.86 -7.12
N ARG A 255 21.03 6.19 -5.82
CA ARG A 255 21.38 7.52 -5.32
C ARG A 255 22.53 7.39 -4.33
N VAL A 256 23.56 8.21 -4.48
CA VAL A 256 24.82 8.11 -3.72
C VAL A 256 24.99 9.35 -2.86
N TYR A 257 25.21 9.13 -1.56
CA TYR A 257 25.44 10.16 -0.56
C TYR A 257 26.73 9.85 0.21
N ASP A 258 27.29 10.85 0.89
CA ASP A 258 28.25 10.59 1.95
C ASP A 258 27.61 9.75 3.06
N ALA A 259 28.39 8.92 3.74
CA ALA A 259 27.86 8.12 4.85
C ALA A 259 27.59 9.02 6.08
N PRO A 260 26.43 8.90 6.74
CA PRO A 260 26.15 9.61 7.99
C PRO A 260 27.10 9.18 9.14
N PRO A 261 27.21 9.99 10.22
CA PRO A 261 26.50 11.24 10.47
C PRO A 261 27.07 12.44 9.68
N TYR A 262 26.20 13.36 9.28
CA TYR A 262 26.57 14.55 8.50
C TYR A 262 27.00 15.72 9.40
N GLN A 263 27.82 16.62 8.86
CA GLN A 263 28.22 17.84 9.54
C GLN A 263 27.27 19.00 9.25
N ASP A 264 26.78 19.14 8.01
CA ASP A 264 25.75 20.12 7.66
C ASP A 264 24.35 19.51 7.90
N PRO A 265 23.51 20.13 8.75
CA PRO A 265 22.12 19.72 8.93
C PRO A 265 21.31 19.66 7.64
N ARG A 266 21.67 20.43 6.61
CA ARG A 266 21.00 20.38 5.31
C ARG A 266 21.22 19.06 4.60
N ASP A 267 22.42 18.52 4.66
CA ASP A 267 22.72 17.21 4.06
C ASP A 267 22.01 16.11 4.85
N ALA A 268 21.97 16.23 6.18
CA ALA A 268 21.22 15.31 7.04
C ALA A 268 19.72 15.28 6.68
N VAL A 269 19.08 16.45 6.55
CA VAL A 269 17.67 16.57 6.15
C VAL A 269 17.46 16.01 4.74
N ARG A 270 18.34 16.36 3.80
CA ARG A 270 18.23 15.93 2.40
C ARG A 270 18.20 14.40 2.29
N THR A 271 19.15 13.74 2.92
CA THR A 271 19.25 12.27 2.92
C THR A 271 18.07 11.63 3.64
N ALA A 272 17.62 12.21 4.76
CA ALA A 272 16.51 11.67 5.54
C ALA A 272 15.15 11.76 4.83
N VAL A 273 14.91 12.84 4.11
CA VAL A 273 13.70 13.00 3.27
C VAL A 273 13.71 11.98 2.13
N ASP A 274 14.84 11.80 1.45
CA ASP A 274 14.94 10.79 0.40
C ASP A 274 14.76 9.36 0.94
N TYR A 275 15.29 9.10 2.14
CA TYR A 275 15.12 7.83 2.86
C TYR A 275 13.65 7.58 3.21
N ILE A 276 12.99 8.50 3.93
CA ILE A 276 11.64 8.28 4.46
C ILE A 276 10.63 8.11 3.31
N MET A 277 10.80 8.83 2.20
CA MET A 277 9.98 8.65 1.00
C MET A 277 10.21 7.28 0.34
N GLY A 278 11.46 6.84 0.21
CA GLY A 278 11.78 5.51 -0.32
C GLY A 278 11.25 4.37 0.55
N ALA A 279 11.41 4.47 1.87
CA ALA A 279 10.92 3.50 2.83
C ALA A 279 9.38 3.46 2.89
N GLY A 280 8.74 4.63 2.90
CA GLY A 280 7.28 4.75 2.92
C GLY A 280 6.64 4.17 1.66
N ASP A 281 7.25 4.45 0.51
CA ASP A 281 6.86 3.86 -0.76
C ASP A 281 7.00 2.32 -0.80
N SER A 282 8.14 1.82 -0.30
CA SER A 282 8.42 0.38 -0.24
C SER A 282 7.45 -0.37 0.67
N TRP A 283 7.01 0.24 1.78
CA TRP A 283 6.00 -0.32 2.66
C TRP A 283 4.71 -0.70 1.92
N PHE A 284 4.26 0.16 1.01
CA PHE A 284 3.06 -0.10 0.21
C PHE A 284 3.32 -1.05 -0.96
N ALA A 285 4.54 -1.12 -1.49
CA ALA A 285 4.90 -2.20 -2.43
C ALA A 285 4.79 -3.59 -1.77
N ASN A 286 4.95 -3.65 -0.45
CA ASN A 286 4.80 -4.86 0.34
C ASN A 286 3.34 -5.14 0.79
N THR A 287 2.35 -4.36 0.33
CA THR A 287 0.92 -4.51 0.66
C THR A 287 0.11 -4.53 -0.64
N PRO A 288 -0.56 -5.64 -1.04
CA PRO A 288 -0.94 -6.88 -0.37
C PRO A 288 0.13 -7.98 -0.44
N ARG A 289 0.97 -8.07 0.60
CA ARG A 289 1.17 -9.18 1.54
C ARG A 289 1.09 -10.67 1.10
N ARG A 290 0.47 -11.11 -0.01
CA ARG A 290 0.03 -12.52 -0.14
C ARG A 290 0.13 -13.21 -1.53
N GLY A 291 0.46 -12.57 -2.68
CA GLY A 291 0.30 -13.29 -3.97
C GLY A 291 1.28 -13.10 -5.13
N GLY A 292 2.12 -12.06 -5.21
CA GLY A 292 2.97 -11.88 -6.40
C GLY A 292 2.11 -11.80 -7.67
N ALA A 293 2.58 -12.21 -8.86
CA ALA A 293 1.79 -12.08 -10.09
C ALA A 293 0.40 -12.78 -10.06
N PHE A 294 0.10 -13.67 -9.11
CA PHE A 294 -1.26 -14.20 -8.90
C PHE A 294 -2.27 -13.14 -8.46
N ASP A 295 -1.84 -12.03 -7.85
CA ASP A 295 -2.72 -10.93 -7.44
C ASP A 295 -3.36 -10.23 -8.66
N ARG A 296 -2.74 -10.34 -9.84
CA ARG A 296 -3.31 -9.85 -11.10
C ARG A 296 -4.54 -10.63 -11.57
N VAL A 297 -4.70 -11.89 -11.14
CA VAL A 297 -5.86 -12.73 -11.49
C VAL A 297 -6.77 -13.05 -10.30
N ALA A 298 -6.29 -12.87 -9.06
CA ALA A 298 -7.10 -12.97 -7.84
C ALA A 298 -7.80 -11.65 -7.47
N GLY A 299 -9.00 -11.70 -6.92
CA GLY A 299 -9.67 -10.50 -6.39
C GLY A 299 -8.91 -9.93 -5.19
N VAL A 300 -8.64 -8.62 -5.20
CA VAL A 300 -8.02 -7.94 -4.06
C VAL A 300 -9.06 -7.64 -2.98
N HIS A 301 -8.62 -7.61 -1.73
CA HIS A 301 -9.44 -7.08 -0.64
C HIS A 301 -9.37 -5.55 -0.68
N GLN A 302 -10.47 -4.87 -0.37
CA GLN A 302 -10.47 -3.41 -0.41
C GLN A 302 -9.39 -2.77 0.47
N GLU A 303 -9.18 -3.29 1.68
CA GLU A 303 -8.14 -2.77 2.60
C GLU A 303 -6.75 -2.73 1.94
N THR A 304 -6.38 -3.77 1.20
CA THR A 304 -5.03 -3.86 0.66
C THR A 304 -4.76 -2.88 -0.47
N SER A 305 -5.80 -2.42 -1.17
CA SER A 305 -5.68 -1.44 -2.25
C SER A 305 -5.80 0.02 -1.76
N LEU A 306 -6.47 0.26 -0.63
CA LEU A 306 -6.84 1.62 -0.18
C LEU A 306 -6.26 2.06 1.15
N CYS A 307 -5.52 1.19 1.85
CA CYS A 307 -4.86 1.56 3.08
C CYS A 307 -3.94 2.76 2.84
N VAL A 308 -4.08 3.78 3.69
CA VAL A 308 -3.24 4.97 3.73
C VAL A 308 -2.38 5.02 4.99
N ALA A 309 -2.11 3.89 5.65
CA ALA A 309 -1.29 3.72 6.87
C ALA A 309 -0.58 5.00 7.40
N CYS A 310 -0.92 5.42 8.63
CA CYS A 310 -0.46 6.70 9.20
C CYS A 310 1.06 6.93 9.12
N HIS A 311 1.90 5.92 9.36
CA HIS A 311 3.36 6.12 9.42
C HIS A 311 4.02 6.09 8.04
N ALA A 312 3.69 5.11 7.20
CA ALA A 312 4.31 4.96 5.89
C ALA A 312 3.90 6.03 4.87
N SER A 313 2.67 6.58 4.97
CA SER A 313 2.19 7.63 4.05
C SER A 313 2.23 9.03 4.66
N HIS A 314 1.57 9.28 5.80
CA HIS A 314 1.38 10.64 6.30
C HIS A 314 2.68 11.21 6.84
N PHE A 315 3.50 10.41 7.55
CA PHE A 315 4.76 10.90 8.10
C PHE A 315 5.78 11.17 7.00
N SER A 316 5.87 10.28 6.02
CA SER A 316 6.70 10.44 4.82
C SER A 316 6.32 11.69 4.02
N GLN A 317 5.03 11.85 3.67
CA GLN A 317 4.54 13.03 2.95
C GLN A 317 4.67 14.31 3.78
N ARG A 318 4.41 14.27 5.10
CA ARG A 318 4.63 15.42 5.98
C ARG A 318 6.10 15.86 5.99
N ALA A 319 7.04 14.93 6.09
CA ALA A 319 8.47 15.24 6.01
C ALA A 319 8.85 15.86 4.66
N GLN A 320 8.39 15.26 3.55
CA GLN A 320 8.71 15.74 2.19
C GLN A 320 8.08 17.10 1.88
N LEU A 321 6.79 17.31 2.19
CA LEU A 321 6.08 18.54 1.82
C LEU A 321 6.48 19.73 2.69
N TYR A 322 6.74 19.54 3.98
CA TYR A 322 7.26 20.62 4.83
C TYR A 322 8.71 20.95 4.49
N SER A 323 9.54 19.98 4.10
CA SER A 323 10.91 20.28 3.66
C SER A 323 10.95 21.01 2.31
N ILE A 324 10.05 20.68 1.37
CA ILE A 324 9.79 21.46 0.15
C ILE A 324 9.45 22.91 0.50
N ALA A 325 8.49 23.12 1.41
CA ALA A 325 8.13 24.46 1.87
C ALA A 325 9.32 25.20 2.55
N ALA A 326 10.27 24.46 3.12
CA ALA A 326 11.52 24.98 3.67
C ALA A 326 12.66 25.12 2.65
N GLY A 327 12.41 24.88 1.36
CA GLY A 327 13.35 25.10 0.26
C GLY A 327 14.28 23.92 -0.06
N TYR A 328 13.92 22.69 0.32
CA TYR A 328 14.64 21.46 -0.03
C TYR A 328 14.14 20.87 -1.35
N PRO A 329 15.03 20.30 -2.18
CA PRO A 329 14.68 19.74 -3.48
C PRO A 329 13.83 18.47 -3.38
N LEU A 330 13.03 18.21 -4.43
CA LEU A 330 12.21 17.00 -4.59
C LEU A 330 12.89 16.06 -5.58
N VAL A 331 13.29 14.86 -5.12
CA VAL A 331 13.94 13.85 -5.97
C VAL A 331 13.24 12.50 -5.96
N GLN A 332 12.43 12.21 -4.94
CA GLN A 332 11.59 11.01 -4.85
C GLN A 332 10.21 11.25 -5.49
N ARG A 333 10.21 11.68 -6.77
CA ARG A 333 9.01 12.18 -7.47
C ARG A 333 7.92 11.13 -7.63
N GLN A 334 8.25 9.94 -8.14
CA GLN A 334 7.28 8.85 -8.32
C GLN A 334 6.73 8.34 -6.99
N GLN A 335 7.54 8.36 -5.94
CA GLN A 335 7.15 7.96 -4.59
C GLN A 335 6.14 8.96 -4.03
N LEU A 336 6.42 10.26 -4.17
CA LEU A 336 5.49 11.31 -3.76
C LEU A 336 4.18 11.22 -4.57
N GLN A 337 4.24 11.15 -5.90
CA GLN A 337 3.06 11.01 -6.75
C GLN A 337 2.17 9.84 -6.31
N PHE A 338 2.77 8.66 -6.08
CA PHE A 338 2.02 7.48 -5.65
C PHE A 338 1.36 7.64 -4.28
N LEU A 339 2.06 8.23 -3.31
CA LEU A 339 1.49 8.45 -1.97
C LEU A 339 0.35 9.49 -2.00
N GLU A 340 0.47 10.52 -2.83
CA GLU A 340 -0.58 11.53 -3.03
C GLU A 340 -1.80 10.94 -3.76
N GLU A 341 -1.58 10.10 -4.79
CA GLU A 341 -2.67 9.36 -5.45
C GLU A 341 -3.44 8.48 -4.47
N ARG A 342 -2.75 7.81 -3.52
CA ARG A 342 -3.41 7.07 -2.44
C ARG A 342 -4.28 7.98 -1.57
N PHE A 343 -3.82 9.20 -1.27
CA PHE A 343 -4.61 10.18 -0.52
C PHE A 343 -5.85 10.63 -1.29
N TYR A 344 -5.73 10.94 -2.58
CA TYR A 344 -6.88 11.35 -3.39
C TYR A 344 -7.88 10.21 -3.59
N ASN A 345 -7.41 8.97 -3.63
CA ASN A 345 -8.27 7.82 -3.85
C ASN A 345 -9.01 7.34 -2.59
N ASN A 346 -8.54 7.68 -1.39
CA ASN A 346 -8.99 7.02 -0.16
C ASN A 346 -10.39 7.45 0.36
N PRO A 347 -10.77 8.75 0.41
CA PRO A 347 -12.06 9.15 0.98
C PRO A 347 -13.25 8.68 0.13
N ARG A 348 -14.29 8.17 0.81
CA ARG A 348 -15.52 7.66 0.19
C ARG A 348 -16.76 8.29 0.83
N PRO A 349 -17.91 8.35 0.14
CA PRO A 349 -19.14 8.94 0.69
C PRO A 349 -19.49 8.37 2.07
N PHE A 350 -19.79 9.25 3.02
CA PHE A 350 -20.15 8.89 4.39
C PHE A 350 -21.65 8.58 4.50
N TYR A 351 -21.99 7.44 5.10
CA TYR A 351 -23.36 6.95 5.11
C TYR A 351 -24.34 7.93 5.72
N GLY A 352 -25.46 8.12 5.05
CA GLY A 352 -26.51 9.05 5.47
C GLY A 352 -26.18 10.51 5.14
N PHE A 353 -24.94 10.85 4.80
CA PHE A 353 -24.47 12.21 4.50
C PHE A 353 -23.92 12.36 3.08
N GLU A 354 -24.20 11.43 2.19
CA GLU A 354 -23.70 11.43 0.80
C GLU A 354 -24.15 12.69 0.06
N LYS A 355 -25.39 13.12 0.27
CA LYS A 355 -25.94 14.38 -0.31
C LYS A 355 -25.30 15.65 0.28
N ASN A 356 -24.68 15.55 1.46
CA ASN A 356 -23.97 16.65 2.10
C ASN A 356 -22.50 16.71 1.67
N GLY A 357 -22.03 15.75 0.87
CA GLY A 357 -20.62 15.65 0.45
C GLY A 357 -19.68 15.12 1.51
N ALA A 358 -20.16 14.75 2.71
CA ALA A 358 -19.27 14.23 3.76
C ALA A 358 -18.67 12.89 3.34
N VAL A 359 -17.40 12.71 3.66
CA VAL A 359 -16.64 11.49 3.37
C VAL A 359 -16.05 10.86 4.61
N TRP A 360 -15.65 9.60 4.48
CA TRP A 360 -14.90 8.88 5.49
C TRP A 360 -13.81 8.01 4.88
N SER A 361 -12.91 7.52 5.73
CA SER A 361 -11.81 6.64 5.37
C SER A 361 -11.97 5.29 6.05
N ARG A 362 -11.95 4.21 5.26
CA ARG A 362 -12.02 2.84 5.79
C ARG A 362 -10.72 2.50 6.54
N VAL A 363 -10.83 1.66 7.57
CA VAL A 363 -9.69 1.02 8.25
C VAL A 363 -8.77 1.99 9.03
N ILE A 364 -9.36 3.10 9.47
CA ILE A 364 -8.71 4.17 10.24
C ILE A 364 -9.52 4.46 11.50
N SER A 365 -8.85 4.49 12.66
CA SER A 365 -9.44 4.79 13.98
C SER A 365 -9.36 6.26 14.42
N ALA A 366 -8.65 7.10 13.67
CA ALA A 366 -8.46 8.53 13.97
C ALA A 366 -9.09 9.41 12.86
N PRO A 367 -10.43 9.57 12.85
CA PRO A 367 -11.16 10.09 11.70
C PRO A 367 -10.83 11.54 11.37
N ALA A 368 -10.90 12.45 12.36
CA ALA A 368 -10.64 13.86 12.09
C ALA A 368 -9.16 14.11 11.88
N ASN A 369 -8.26 13.40 12.60
CA ASN A 369 -6.82 13.52 12.37
C ASN A 369 -6.43 13.16 10.94
N VAL A 370 -6.88 11.99 10.46
CA VAL A 370 -6.49 11.47 9.16
C VAL A 370 -7.03 12.34 8.04
N LEU A 371 -8.33 12.67 8.03
CA LEU A 371 -8.90 13.47 6.96
C LEU A 371 -8.34 14.90 6.93
N SER A 372 -8.25 15.55 8.10
CA SER A 372 -7.72 16.92 8.15
C SER A 372 -6.25 16.97 7.73
N ARG A 373 -5.42 15.99 8.16
CA ARG A 373 -4.02 15.93 7.74
C ARG A 373 -3.88 15.59 6.25
N MET A 374 -4.69 14.68 5.71
CA MET A 374 -4.70 14.41 4.26
C MET A 374 -4.99 15.69 3.48
N SER A 375 -6.06 16.41 3.84
CA SER A 375 -6.40 17.68 3.20
C SER A 375 -5.28 18.70 3.28
N VAL A 376 -4.62 18.86 4.44
CA VAL A 376 -3.51 19.81 4.59
C VAL A 376 -2.30 19.40 3.75
N LEU A 377 -1.95 18.12 3.71
CA LEU A 377 -0.79 17.64 2.94
C LEU A 377 -1.05 17.74 1.44
N THR A 378 -2.23 17.33 0.96
CA THR A 378 -2.55 17.48 -0.47
C THR A 378 -2.64 18.95 -0.86
N SER A 379 -3.10 19.87 0.01
CA SER A 379 -3.02 21.31 -0.28
C SER A 379 -1.57 21.79 -0.42
N LEU A 380 -0.65 21.36 0.45
CA LEU A 380 0.78 21.69 0.31
C LEU A 380 1.38 21.12 -0.99
N PHE A 381 0.97 19.92 -1.39
CA PHE A 381 1.38 19.31 -2.65
C PHE A 381 0.85 20.09 -3.86
N GLU A 382 -0.42 20.47 -3.86
CA GLU A 382 -1.05 21.28 -4.90
C GLU A 382 -0.40 22.67 -5.02
N GLU A 383 -0.09 23.31 -3.90
CA GLU A 383 0.47 24.65 -3.86
C GLU A 383 1.95 24.72 -4.25
N ASN A 384 2.74 23.68 -3.96
CA ASN A 384 4.20 23.72 -4.10
C ASN A 384 4.77 22.77 -5.16
N VAL A 385 4.02 21.74 -5.55
CA VAL A 385 4.52 20.67 -6.44
C VAL A 385 3.65 20.51 -7.68
N SER A 386 2.39 20.07 -7.56
CA SER A 386 1.61 19.69 -8.74
C SER A 386 1.00 20.88 -9.48
N GLY A 387 0.64 21.96 -8.76
CA GLY A 387 -0.07 23.10 -9.34
C GLY A 387 -1.52 22.81 -9.76
N VAL A 388 -2.06 21.62 -9.46
CA VAL A 388 -3.40 21.17 -9.89
C VAL A 388 -4.37 21.19 -8.70
N PRO A 389 -5.21 22.22 -8.53
CA PRO A 389 -6.11 22.31 -7.38
C PRO A 389 -7.26 21.29 -7.44
N ARG A 390 -7.61 20.68 -6.30
CA ARG A 390 -8.74 19.72 -6.19
C ARG A 390 -9.78 20.15 -5.16
N PRO A 391 -10.52 21.24 -5.40
CA PRO A 391 -11.41 21.83 -4.40
C PRO A 391 -12.51 20.87 -3.91
N ALA A 392 -13.05 20.00 -4.77
CA ALA A 392 -14.07 19.03 -4.37
C ALA A 392 -13.56 18.05 -3.30
N TYR A 393 -12.31 17.60 -3.42
CA TYR A 393 -11.68 16.69 -2.44
C TYR A 393 -11.63 17.34 -1.04
N HIS A 394 -11.17 18.58 -0.96
CA HIS A 394 -11.08 19.34 0.29
C HIS A 394 -12.46 19.70 0.87
N GLN A 395 -13.43 20.03 0.01
CA GLN A 395 -14.81 20.34 0.42
C GLN A 395 -15.50 19.12 1.00
N ASP A 396 -15.34 17.95 0.38
CA ASP A 396 -15.90 16.69 0.85
C ASP A 396 -15.36 16.34 2.26
N ILE A 397 -14.05 16.50 2.49
CA ILE A 397 -13.41 16.35 3.81
C ILE A 397 -13.93 17.39 4.81
N THR A 398 -14.02 18.65 4.39
CA THR A 398 -14.54 19.75 5.22
C THR A 398 -15.95 19.46 5.72
N ALA A 399 -16.80 18.82 4.90
CA ALA A 399 -18.15 18.45 5.29
C ALA A 399 -18.16 17.45 6.46
N TYR A 400 -17.26 16.46 6.49
CA TYR A 400 -17.11 15.57 7.65
C TYR A 400 -16.61 16.31 8.89
N LEU A 401 -15.57 17.15 8.75
CA LEU A 401 -15.00 17.89 9.89
C LEU A 401 -16.03 18.84 10.54
N LYS A 402 -16.97 19.40 9.76
CA LYS A 402 -18.09 20.18 10.28
C LYS A 402 -19.04 19.34 11.15
N LEU A 403 -19.34 18.10 10.75
CA LEU A 403 -20.14 17.17 11.56
C LEU A 403 -19.41 16.76 12.85
N TYR A 404 -18.09 16.58 12.75
CA TYR A 404 -17.24 16.30 13.90
C TYR A 404 -17.32 17.45 14.91
N TYR A 405 -17.05 18.70 14.53
CA TYR A 405 -17.11 19.86 15.45
C TYR A 405 -18.52 20.41 15.72
N ALA A 406 -19.57 19.78 15.21
CA ALA A 406 -20.94 20.25 15.38
C ALA A 406 -21.36 20.20 16.86
N GLY A 407 -21.86 21.32 17.39
CA GLY A 407 -22.36 21.39 18.78
C GLY A 407 -21.29 21.32 19.87
N ARG A 408 -20.00 21.37 19.52
CA ARG A 408 -18.88 21.39 20.49
C ARG A 408 -18.46 22.81 20.82
N GLU A 409 -18.17 23.04 22.10
CA GLU A 409 -17.58 24.27 22.63
C GLU A 409 -16.15 24.07 23.16
N LYS A 410 -15.70 22.81 23.27
CA LYS A 410 -14.37 22.44 23.75
C LYS A 410 -13.74 21.43 22.79
N LEU A 411 -12.42 21.25 22.91
CA LEU A 411 -11.71 20.21 22.18
C LEU A 411 -12.32 18.82 22.45
N PRO A 412 -12.46 17.99 21.40
CA PRO A 412 -12.80 16.58 21.57
C PRO A 412 -11.67 15.82 22.28
N PRO A 413 -11.94 14.59 22.77
CA PRO A 413 -10.90 13.73 23.33
C PRO A 413 -9.83 13.38 22.29
N ASP A 414 -8.68 12.90 22.77
CA ASP A 414 -7.61 12.39 21.90
C ASP A 414 -8.13 11.27 21.00
N GLU A 415 -7.65 11.25 19.77
CA GLU A 415 -7.90 10.14 18.86
C GLU A 415 -6.83 9.05 19.01
N THR A 416 -7.12 7.87 18.50
CA THR A 416 -6.18 6.76 18.45
C THR A 416 -6.09 6.28 17.03
N ASN A 417 -4.87 6.12 16.52
CA ASN A 417 -4.62 5.50 15.21
C ASN A 417 -4.15 4.05 15.36
N GLY A 418 -4.46 3.41 16.50
CA GLY A 418 -3.93 2.09 16.86
C GLY A 418 -2.47 2.11 17.34
N ASN A 419 -1.80 3.27 17.37
CA ASN A 419 -0.45 3.40 17.92
C ASN A 419 -0.43 4.27 19.18
N THR A 420 0.66 4.14 19.95
CA THR A 420 1.06 5.09 20.98
C THR A 420 2.12 6.07 20.41
N PRO A 421 2.20 7.30 20.95
CA PRO A 421 1.18 7.93 21.80
C PRO A 421 -0.15 8.16 21.06
N LEU A 422 -1.20 8.41 21.85
CA LEU A 422 -2.48 8.88 21.31
C LEU A 422 -2.27 10.17 20.51
N VAL A 423 -3.18 10.39 19.57
CA VAL A 423 -3.19 11.57 18.72
C VAL A 423 -3.73 12.75 19.52
N SER A 424 -2.92 13.80 19.66
CA SER A 424 -3.26 15.01 20.42
C SER A 424 -4.50 15.69 19.86
N ALA A 425 -5.45 16.02 20.74
CA ALA A 425 -6.60 16.85 20.40
C ALA A 425 -6.22 18.23 19.80
N HIS A 426 -5.07 18.79 20.21
CA HIS A 426 -4.54 20.05 19.65
C HIS A 426 -4.07 19.86 18.21
N GLU A 427 -3.46 18.73 17.87
CA GLU A 427 -3.08 18.39 16.49
C GLU A 427 -4.32 18.28 15.59
N VAL A 428 -5.33 17.54 16.05
CA VAL A 428 -6.59 17.35 15.32
C VAL A 428 -7.26 18.70 15.07
N ALA A 429 -7.31 19.55 16.09
CA ALA A 429 -7.90 20.88 16.00
C ALA A 429 -7.14 21.80 15.04
N TRP A 430 -5.81 21.82 15.11
CA TRP A 430 -4.99 22.63 14.22
C TRP A 430 -5.19 22.28 12.74
N TYR A 431 -5.09 21.01 12.38
CA TYR A 431 -5.31 20.57 11.00
C TYR A 431 -6.77 20.75 10.56
N SER A 432 -7.73 20.54 11.48
CA SER A 432 -9.14 20.81 11.19
C SER A 432 -9.38 22.29 10.95
N TRP A 433 -8.78 23.20 11.71
CA TRP A 433 -8.87 24.65 11.47
C TRP A 433 -8.25 25.04 10.13
N LYS A 434 -7.08 24.49 9.76
CA LYS A 434 -6.49 24.75 8.44
C LYS A 434 -7.43 24.43 7.29
N THR A 435 -8.22 23.36 7.45
CA THR A 435 -9.15 22.86 6.43
C THR A 435 -10.49 23.62 6.46
N THR A 436 -11.08 23.80 7.63
CA THR A 436 -12.45 24.33 7.82
C THR A 436 -12.52 25.84 8.00
N ARG A 437 -11.43 26.45 8.50
CA ARG A 437 -11.36 27.83 8.98
C ARG A 437 -12.46 28.19 10.01
N ASP A 438 -12.90 27.20 10.80
CA ASP A 438 -13.91 27.41 11.85
C ASP A 438 -13.36 28.39 12.92
N PRO A 439 -14.02 29.55 13.13
CA PRO A 439 -13.50 30.60 14.01
C PRO A 439 -13.57 30.24 15.50
N ARG A 440 -14.19 29.12 15.87
CA ARG A 440 -14.29 28.68 17.28
C ARG A 440 -13.09 27.83 17.72
N ILE A 441 -12.43 27.17 16.76
CA ILE A 441 -11.35 26.22 17.05
C ILE A 441 -10.12 26.89 17.66
N PRO A 442 -9.66 28.09 17.22
CA PRO A 442 -8.50 28.75 17.84
C PRO A 442 -8.65 28.96 19.35
N GLU A 443 -9.81 29.40 19.81
CA GLU A 443 -10.15 29.56 21.22
C GLU A 443 -10.15 28.21 21.94
N MET A 444 -10.75 27.17 21.34
CA MET A 444 -10.69 25.81 21.92
C MET A 444 -9.25 25.29 22.07
N ILE A 445 -8.36 25.61 21.14
CA ILE A 445 -6.93 25.25 21.22
C ILE A 445 -6.26 26.02 22.35
N ALA A 446 -6.46 27.34 22.43
CA ALA A 446 -5.84 28.18 23.46
C ALA A 446 -6.27 27.77 24.88
N GLU A 447 -7.55 27.46 25.07
CA GLU A 447 -8.12 27.05 26.36
C GLU A 447 -8.02 25.53 26.64
N GLY A 448 -7.61 24.76 25.64
CA GLY A 448 -7.53 23.30 25.71
C GLY A 448 -6.51 22.81 26.73
N GLU A 449 -6.84 21.72 27.43
CA GLU A 449 -5.93 21.11 28.40
C GLU A 449 -4.63 20.62 27.72
N VAL A 450 -3.49 20.89 28.38
CA VAL A 450 -2.18 20.41 27.95
C VAL A 450 -1.75 19.27 28.86
N LYS A 451 -1.94 18.03 28.42
CA LYS A 451 -1.78 16.82 29.27
C LYS A 451 -0.35 16.29 29.27
N ASN A 452 0.42 16.57 28.22
CA ASN A 452 1.77 16.08 28.04
C ASN A 452 2.57 17.01 27.09
N LEU A 453 3.81 16.66 26.78
CA LEU A 453 4.67 17.48 25.95
C LEU A 453 4.25 17.50 24.48
N VAL A 454 3.58 16.46 24.00
CA VAL A 454 3.01 16.40 22.63
C VAL A 454 1.95 17.49 22.48
N ASP A 455 1.03 17.61 23.44
CA ASP A 455 0.02 18.67 23.46
C ASP A 455 0.66 20.06 23.53
N LEU A 456 1.67 20.24 24.40
CA LEU A 456 2.36 21.52 24.55
C LEU A 456 2.98 21.96 23.23
N CYS A 457 3.60 21.03 22.51
CA CYS A 457 4.19 21.30 21.20
C CYS A 457 3.12 21.65 20.15
N TYR A 458 2.05 20.85 20.02
CA TYR A 458 1.00 21.11 19.03
C TYR A 458 0.19 22.37 19.32
N GLN A 459 -0.10 22.69 20.58
CA GLN A 459 -0.73 23.95 20.94
C GLN A 459 0.16 25.13 20.53
N THR A 460 1.47 25.05 20.78
CA THR A 460 2.43 26.09 20.36
C THR A 460 2.46 26.26 18.85
N LEU A 461 2.58 25.16 18.11
CA LEU A 461 2.59 25.16 16.65
C LEU A 461 1.30 25.77 16.08
N ALA A 462 0.16 25.36 16.61
CA ALA A 462 -1.14 25.81 16.16
C ALA A 462 -1.33 27.32 16.40
N LEU A 463 -1.12 27.79 17.62
CA LEU A 463 -1.29 29.20 17.97
C LEU A 463 -0.31 30.10 17.20
N ALA A 464 0.93 29.64 17.00
CA ALA A 464 1.94 30.39 16.24
C ALA A 464 1.63 30.52 14.74
N GLU A 465 0.89 29.57 14.16
CA GLU A 465 0.45 29.66 12.76
C GLU A 465 -0.90 30.35 12.60
N ILE A 466 -1.84 30.16 13.53
CA ILE A 466 -3.18 30.73 13.46
C ILE A 466 -3.13 32.25 13.56
N ASP A 467 -2.55 32.77 14.65
CA ASP A 467 -2.45 34.19 14.92
C ASP A 467 -1.36 34.43 15.99
N ARG A 468 -0.13 34.60 15.51
CA ARG A 468 1.05 34.78 16.37
C ARG A 468 0.92 36.00 17.29
N GLU A 469 0.29 37.08 16.82
CA GLU A 469 0.20 38.32 17.59
C GLU A 469 -0.83 38.19 18.71
N LYS A 470 -2.02 37.67 18.40
CA LYS A 470 -3.09 37.44 19.39
C LYS A 470 -2.65 36.49 20.49
N TYR A 471 -2.01 35.37 20.14
CA TYR A 471 -1.62 34.32 21.08
C TYR A 471 -0.16 34.41 21.57
N ALA A 472 0.48 35.57 21.41
CA ALA A 472 1.86 35.77 21.81
C ALA A 472 2.15 35.43 23.30
N PRO A 473 1.25 35.72 24.26
CA PRO A 473 1.43 35.30 25.66
C PRO A 473 1.53 33.78 25.84
N GLU A 474 0.60 33.03 25.25
CA GLU A 474 0.52 31.57 25.32
C GLU A 474 1.73 30.92 24.64
N ILE A 475 2.10 31.42 23.45
CA ILE A 475 3.28 30.94 22.71
C ILE A 475 4.55 31.12 23.55
N ARG A 476 4.74 32.29 24.18
CA ARG A 476 5.91 32.55 25.05
C ARG A 476 5.90 31.66 26.29
N ALA A 477 4.74 31.48 26.93
CA ALA A 477 4.60 30.60 28.09
C ALA A 477 4.95 29.15 27.75
N ASN A 478 4.43 28.65 26.62
CA ASN A 478 4.71 27.30 26.17
C ASN A 478 6.18 27.11 25.79
N ALA A 479 6.80 28.07 25.10
CA ALA A 479 8.21 28.03 24.76
C ALA A 479 9.09 28.02 26.02
N GLY A 480 8.79 28.86 27.02
CA GLY A 480 9.48 28.86 28.32
C GLY A 480 9.39 27.50 29.01
N ARG A 481 8.18 26.94 29.09
CA ARG A 481 7.95 25.60 29.67
C ARG A 481 8.67 24.49 28.91
N LEU A 482 8.70 24.54 27.58
CA LEU A 482 9.46 23.58 26.76
C LEU A 482 10.95 23.65 27.13
N LEU A 483 11.53 24.84 27.22
CA LEU A 483 12.92 25.03 27.62
C LEU A 483 13.18 24.49 29.04
N GLU A 484 12.33 24.81 30.01
CA GLU A 484 12.46 24.32 31.40
C GLU A 484 12.44 22.79 31.52
N LEU A 485 11.68 22.11 30.65
CA LEU A 485 11.52 20.66 30.67
C LEU A 485 12.65 19.89 29.97
N GLN A 486 13.61 20.59 29.33
CA GLN A 486 14.73 19.92 28.68
C GLN A 486 15.59 19.16 29.70
N ARG A 487 15.95 17.92 29.38
CA ARG A 487 16.80 17.09 30.22
C ARG A 487 18.29 17.44 30.06
N PRO A 488 19.15 17.03 31.02
CA PRO A 488 20.60 17.23 30.92
C PRO A 488 21.25 16.62 29.67
N SER A 489 20.63 15.66 29.00
CA SER A 489 21.08 15.13 27.71
C SER A 489 20.87 16.10 26.53
N GLY A 490 19.96 17.07 26.67
CA GLY A 490 19.46 17.89 25.56
C GLY A 490 18.13 17.38 24.97
N GLN A 491 17.63 16.25 25.45
CA GLN A 491 16.38 15.63 25.00
C GLN A 491 15.17 16.04 25.84
N TRP A 492 14.00 15.58 25.42
CA TRP A 492 12.75 15.67 26.17
C TRP A 492 12.08 14.32 26.34
N SER A 493 11.29 14.18 27.41
CA SER A 493 10.33 13.07 27.58
C SER A 493 8.97 13.44 26.98
N MET A 494 8.18 12.44 26.59
CA MET A 494 6.82 12.67 26.10
C MET A 494 5.88 13.17 27.21
N ARG A 495 6.00 12.60 28.42
CA ARG A 495 5.23 12.96 29.61
C ARG A 495 5.99 13.95 30.49
N PHE A 496 5.28 14.70 31.31
CA PHE A 496 5.87 15.74 32.17
C PHE A 496 6.64 15.19 33.37
N ASP A 497 6.32 13.98 33.84
CA ASP A 497 6.99 13.39 35.02
C ASP A 497 8.50 13.29 34.78
N ALA A 498 9.29 13.66 35.79
CA ALA A 498 10.75 13.67 35.74
C ALA A 498 11.38 12.28 35.59
N LYS A 499 10.65 11.21 35.92
CA LYS A 499 11.10 9.82 35.85
C LYS A 499 10.86 9.16 34.50
N GLU A 500 10.05 9.78 33.64
CA GLU A 500 9.70 9.23 32.34
C GLU A 500 10.90 9.30 31.39
N PRO A 501 11.09 8.30 30.51
CA PRO A 501 12.27 8.23 29.67
C PRO A 501 12.31 9.37 28.65
N GLU A 502 13.53 9.72 28.25
CA GLU A 502 13.80 10.61 27.13
C GLU A 502 13.38 9.93 25.81
N VAL A 503 12.91 10.74 24.85
CA VAL A 503 12.29 10.24 23.62
C VAL A 503 12.80 11.02 22.41
N GLU A 504 13.30 10.29 21.40
CA GLU A 504 13.94 10.89 20.23
C GLU A 504 12.96 11.68 19.36
N PHE A 505 11.79 11.11 19.01
CA PHE A 505 10.79 11.83 18.21
C PHE A 505 10.29 13.10 18.92
N GLN A 506 10.17 13.04 20.25
CA GLN A 506 9.68 14.18 21.05
C GLN A 506 10.72 15.30 21.09
N THR A 507 12.00 14.98 21.02
CA THR A 507 13.08 15.97 20.91
C THR A 507 12.98 16.74 19.60
N GLY A 508 12.73 16.06 18.47
CA GLY A 508 12.41 16.72 17.20
C GLY A 508 11.13 17.55 17.27
N HIS A 509 10.08 17.03 17.89
CA HIS A 509 8.81 17.77 18.02
C HIS A 509 8.94 19.05 18.86
N ALA A 510 9.66 19.00 19.98
CA ALA A 510 9.95 20.17 20.82
C ALA A 510 10.77 21.22 20.07
N LEU A 511 11.78 20.80 19.31
CA LEU A 511 12.57 21.71 18.46
C LEU A 511 11.71 22.40 17.39
N TRP A 512 10.81 21.67 16.75
CA TRP A 512 9.89 22.23 15.76
C TRP A 512 8.95 23.28 16.38
N ALA A 513 8.39 22.98 17.55
CA ALA A 513 7.56 23.92 18.30
C ALA A 513 8.34 25.16 18.76
N LEU A 514 9.58 25.01 19.23
CA LEU A 514 10.46 26.12 19.60
C LEU A 514 10.82 27.01 18.39
N ALA A 515 11.05 26.41 17.22
CA ALA A 515 11.28 27.15 15.98
C ALA A 515 10.04 27.97 15.61
N ALA A 516 8.86 27.35 15.66
CA ALA A 516 7.60 28.04 15.43
C ALA A 516 7.34 29.15 16.47
N ALA A 517 7.76 28.99 17.72
CA ALA A 517 7.69 30.03 18.73
C ALA A 517 8.70 31.18 18.53
N GLY A 518 9.63 31.06 17.57
CA GLY A 518 10.65 32.06 17.27
C GLY A 518 11.89 32.00 18.17
N VAL A 519 12.13 30.88 18.85
CA VAL A 519 13.36 30.67 19.62
C VAL A 519 14.52 30.40 18.64
N PRO A 520 15.62 31.16 18.69
CA PRO A 520 16.71 31.02 17.72
C PRO A 520 17.56 29.77 17.98
N LYS A 521 18.23 29.26 16.93
CA LYS A 521 19.12 28.08 17.03
C LYS A 521 20.34 28.32 17.93
N GLU A 522 20.73 29.58 18.13
CA GLU A 522 21.81 30.01 19.02
C GLU A 522 21.44 29.90 20.50
N ASN A 523 20.15 29.68 20.82
CA ASN A 523 19.74 29.38 22.19
C ASN A 523 20.47 28.11 22.67
N PRO A 524 21.16 28.12 23.83
CA PRO A 524 22.00 26.99 24.26
C PRO A 524 21.26 25.64 24.33
N GLN A 525 19.98 25.66 24.70
CA GLN A 525 19.16 24.46 24.82
C GLN A 525 18.75 23.93 23.45
N VAL A 526 18.38 24.82 22.53
CA VAL A 526 18.09 24.49 21.13
C VAL A 526 19.33 23.93 20.44
N ALA A 527 20.48 24.61 20.56
CA ALA A 527 21.75 24.17 19.99
C ALA A 527 22.15 22.76 20.48
N LYS A 528 21.97 22.48 21.77
CA LYS A 528 22.26 21.18 22.38
C LYS A 528 21.37 20.06 21.83
N ALA A 529 20.09 20.33 21.62
CA ALA A 529 19.16 19.37 21.05
C ALA A 529 19.39 19.13 19.55
N ILE A 530 19.77 20.17 18.80
CA ILE A 530 20.20 20.05 17.40
C ILE A 530 21.46 19.16 17.31
N ASP A 531 22.47 19.43 18.16
CA ASP A 531 23.69 18.61 18.23
C ASP A 531 23.38 17.14 18.58
N TYR A 532 22.44 16.89 19.49
CA TYR A 532 21.95 15.55 19.77
C TYR A 532 21.39 14.86 18.52
N LEU A 533 20.45 15.50 17.79
CA LEU A 533 19.87 14.91 16.59
C LEU A 533 20.94 14.64 15.52
N MET A 534 21.85 15.58 15.29
CA MET A 534 22.91 15.43 14.29
C MET A 534 23.84 14.24 14.59
N LYS A 535 24.14 13.97 15.87
CA LYS A 535 24.96 12.83 16.29
C LYS A 535 24.24 11.48 16.19
N ARG A 536 22.92 11.47 16.04
CA ARG A 536 22.08 10.26 16.11
C ARG A 536 21.49 9.80 14.79
N GLN A 537 21.77 10.49 13.69
CA GLN A 537 21.35 10.01 12.39
C GLN A 537 21.95 8.63 12.11
N GLN A 538 21.09 7.69 11.71
CA GLN A 538 21.42 6.29 11.53
C GLN A 538 22.12 6.05 10.18
N ALA A 539 22.76 4.89 10.07
CA ALA A 539 23.47 4.44 8.88
C ALA A 539 22.62 4.48 7.59
N PHE A 540 21.32 4.20 7.70
CA PHE A 540 20.38 4.23 6.56
C PHE A 540 19.89 5.64 6.19
N GLY A 541 20.32 6.68 6.91
CA GLY A 541 20.01 8.08 6.60
C GLY A 541 18.81 8.68 7.36
N GLY A 542 18.07 7.90 8.15
CA GLY A 542 16.98 8.39 9.00
C GLY A 542 17.33 8.45 10.48
N TRP A 543 16.31 8.61 11.32
CA TRP A 543 16.37 8.54 12.79
C TRP A 543 15.52 7.39 13.30
N MET A 544 15.85 6.91 14.50
CA MET A 544 15.20 5.76 15.11
C MET A 544 15.54 5.70 16.60
N ASP A 545 14.52 5.66 17.44
CA ASP A 545 14.70 5.40 18.86
C ASP A 545 15.00 3.89 19.07
N PRO A 546 16.21 3.53 19.52
CA PRO A 546 16.55 2.13 19.76
C PRO A 546 15.78 1.53 20.95
N THR A 547 15.28 2.38 21.86
CA THR A 547 14.52 1.98 23.05
C THR A 547 13.04 1.86 22.79
N GLN A 548 12.56 2.37 21.65
CA GLN A 548 11.16 2.36 21.25
C GLN A 548 10.24 2.97 22.33
N SER A 549 10.67 4.08 22.91
CA SER A 549 9.96 4.70 24.03
C SER A 549 8.61 5.27 23.56
N PHE A 550 7.51 4.74 24.11
CA PHE A 550 6.12 5.12 23.77
C PHE A 550 5.68 4.78 22.35
N GLU A 551 6.25 3.74 21.72
CA GLU A 551 5.85 3.31 20.37
C GLU A 551 5.51 1.81 20.31
N ASN A 552 4.44 1.44 19.61
CA ASN A 552 4.07 0.03 19.45
C ASN A 552 4.86 -0.69 18.34
N PHE A 553 5.44 0.06 17.39
CA PHE A 553 6.16 -0.48 16.24
C PHE A 553 7.59 0.04 16.18
N LYS A 554 8.53 -0.85 15.87
CA LYS A 554 9.94 -0.51 15.67
C LYS A 554 10.18 -0.01 14.25
N THR A 555 9.73 1.21 13.95
CA THR A 555 9.88 1.82 12.62
C THR A 555 10.48 3.22 12.72
N PRO A 556 11.30 3.67 11.76
CA PRO A 556 12.01 4.95 11.82
C PRO A 556 11.17 6.14 11.34
N PHE A 557 9.93 5.92 10.91
CA PHE A 557 9.09 6.96 10.28
C PHE A 557 8.83 8.15 11.20
N ARG A 558 8.60 7.91 12.50
CA ARG A 558 8.17 8.96 13.44
C ARG A 558 9.32 9.87 13.84
N GLU A 559 10.46 9.30 14.21
CA GLU A 559 11.66 10.03 14.55
C GLU A 559 12.19 10.78 13.34
N THR A 560 12.23 10.10 12.18
CA THR A 560 12.72 10.72 10.94
C THR A 560 11.87 11.92 10.54
N GLN A 561 10.53 11.85 10.58
CA GLN A 561 9.71 13.03 10.23
C GLN A 561 9.96 14.21 11.19
N PHE A 562 10.09 13.98 12.49
CA PHE A 562 10.20 15.07 13.47
C PHE A 562 11.61 15.67 13.46
N ALA A 563 12.64 14.86 13.23
CA ALA A 563 13.98 15.35 12.96
C ALA A 563 14.01 16.21 11.70
N VAL A 564 13.36 15.76 10.61
CA VAL A 564 13.23 16.55 9.37
C VAL A 564 12.49 17.87 9.61
N LEU A 565 11.32 17.84 10.27
CA LEU A 565 10.53 19.05 10.56
C LEU A 565 11.32 20.05 11.41
N ALA A 566 12.03 19.58 12.42
CA ALA A 566 12.88 20.40 13.28
C ALA A 566 14.06 21.02 12.51
N LEU A 567 14.88 20.18 11.88
CA LEU A 567 16.13 20.62 11.25
C LEU A 567 15.84 21.48 10.00
N SER A 568 14.83 21.15 9.20
CA SER A 568 14.46 21.99 8.05
C SER A 568 13.94 23.38 8.46
N SER A 569 13.30 23.49 9.64
CA SER A 569 12.85 24.78 10.19
C SER A 569 14.01 25.69 10.62
N TYR A 570 15.08 25.13 11.22
CA TYR A 570 16.25 25.90 11.65
C TYR A 570 17.31 26.09 10.56
N PHE A 571 17.34 25.19 9.58
CA PHE A 571 18.28 25.16 8.48
C PHE A 571 17.51 25.04 7.17
N PRO A 572 16.89 26.13 6.68
CA PRO A 572 16.19 26.10 5.41
C PRO A 572 17.16 25.75 4.27
N GLY A 573 16.62 25.10 3.25
CA GLY A 573 17.34 24.73 2.03
C GLY A 573 17.70 25.96 1.19
N LYS A 574 18.28 25.72 0.01
CA LYS A 574 18.72 26.80 -0.90
C LYS A 574 17.54 27.47 -1.64
N GLY A 575 16.33 26.93 -1.50
CA GLY A 575 15.17 27.32 -2.28
C GLY A 575 15.15 26.59 -3.63
N HIS A 576 13.94 26.29 -4.10
CA HIS A 576 13.70 25.76 -5.44
C HIS A 576 12.44 26.41 -6.01
N GLU A 577 12.29 26.39 -7.34
CA GLU A 577 11.05 26.83 -7.98
C GLU A 577 9.93 25.84 -7.68
N LYS A 578 8.69 26.33 -7.57
CA LYS A 578 7.52 25.47 -7.45
C LYS A 578 7.43 24.51 -8.64
N GLY A 579 6.97 23.31 -8.40
CA GLY A 579 6.94 22.25 -9.40
C GLY A 579 7.56 20.96 -8.88
N TRP A 580 7.78 20.04 -9.80
CA TRP A 580 8.40 18.75 -9.50
C TRP A 580 9.90 18.83 -9.31
N ASP A 581 10.51 20.01 -9.43
CA ASP A 581 11.96 20.21 -9.31
C ASP A 581 12.74 19.41 -10.38
N ALA A 582 12.13 19.18 -11.55
CA ALA A 582 12.74 18.43 -12.65
C ALA A 582 13.14 19.36 -13.79
N ALA A 583 14.44 19.42 -14.09
CA ALA A 583 14.91 20.21 -15.23
C ALA A 583 14.48 19.55 -16.55
N ALA A 584 13.43 20.11 -17.19
CA ALA A 584 13.00 19.65 -18.50
C ALA A 584 14.12 19.84 -19.54
N PRO A 585 14.40 18.83 -20.38
CA PRO A 585 15.36 18.96 -21.47
C PRO A 585 14.90 20.05 -22.44
N LYS A 586 15.84 20.78 -23.06
CA LYS A 586 15.51 21.74 -24.13
C LYS A 586 15.07 21.06 -25.43
N SER A 587 15.53 19.84 -25.65
CA SER A 587 15.20 18.98 -26.79
C SER A 587 15.50 17.54 -26.44
N LEU A 588 14.78 16.60 -27.05
CA LEU A 588 15.03 15.17 -26.90
C LEU A 588 16.17 14.69 -27.81
N SER A 589 17.03 13.82 -27.28
CA SER A 589 18.20 13.23 -27.94
C SER A 589 17.78 12.15 -28.94
N PRO A 590 18.48 12.00 -30.07
CA PRO A 590 18.34 10.84 -30.95
C PRO A 590 19.02 9.58 -30.38
N ASP A 591 19.89 9.73 -29.38
CA ASP A 591 20.49 8.60 -28.66
C ASP A 591 19.42 7.96 -27.75
N PRO A 592 19.07 6.67 -27.92
CA PRO A 592 18.00 6.04 -27.17
C PRO A 592 18.20 5.98 -25.64
N GLU A 593 19.43 5.81 -25.15
CA GLU A 593 19.71 5.75 -23.70
C GLU A 593 19.53 7.13 -23.06
N VAL A 594 20.05 8.15 -23.74
CA VAL A 594 19.87 9.54 -23.33
C VAL A 594 18.40 9.94 -23.43
N LEU A 595 17.70 9.52 -24.49
CA LEU A 595 16.27 9.77 -24.69
C LEU A 595 15.43 9.21 -23.56
N LEU A 596 15.63 7.93 -23.17
CA LEU A 596 14.91 7.32 -22.05
C LEU A 596 15.12 8.10 -20.75
N THR A 597 16.35 8.53 -20.49
CA THR A 597 16.67 9.37 -19.32
C THR A 597 15.97 10.72 -19.39
N GLN A 598 15.95 11.37 -20.56
CA GLN A 598 15.31 12.67 -20.76
C GLN A 598 13.78 12.58 -20.64
N LEU A 599 13.16 11.53 -21.18
CA LEU A 599 11.72 11.27 -21.01
C LEU A 599 11.37 11.09 -19.53
N ASP A 600 12.21 10.37 -18.76
CA ASP A 600 12.01 10.21 -17.32
C ASP A 600 12.13 11.54 -16.54
N GLN A 601 12.81 12.57 -17.07
CA GLN A 601 12.92 13.90 -16.47
C GLN A 601 11.77 14.85 -16.83
N ILE A 602 10.81 14.45 -17.67
CA ILE A 602 9.62 15.25 -17.94
C ILE A 602 8.61 15.06 -16.80
N TRP A 603 8.42 16.10 -16.00
CA TRP A 603 7.48 16.16 -14.88
C TRP A 603 6.71 17.47 -14.86
N ASP A 604 7.42 18.58 -15.02
CA ASP A 604 6.83 19.90 -15.22
C ASP A 604 6.51 20.14 -16.70
N ALA A 605 5.61 21.09 -16.98
CA ALA A 605 5.21 21.45 -18.34
C ALA A 605 6.43 21.83 -19.20
N PRO A 606 6.78 21.04 -20.23
CA PRO A 606 7.95 21.32 -21.06
C PRO A 606 7.59 22.35 -22.15
N SER A 607 8.59 22.78 -22.94
CA SER A 607 8.31 23.57 -24.14
C SER A 607 7.45 22.80 -25.15
N ASP A 608 6.67 23.50 -25.98
CA ASP A 608 5.86 22.89 -27.06
C ASP A 608 6.69 21.97 -27.96
N THR A 609 7.95 22.33 -28.24
CA THR A 609 8.86 21.50 -29.04
C THR A 609 9.11 20.14 -28.38
N VAL A 610 9.40 20.14 -27.09
CA VAL A 610 9.66 18.91 -26.33
C VAL A 610 8.38 18.10 -26.17
N LEU A 611 7.24 18.76 -25.97
CA LEU A 611 5.93 18.08 -25.92
C LEU A 611 5.62 17.34 -27.23
N GLU A 612 5.81 18.00 -28.38
CA GLU A 612 5.64 17.35 -29.69
C GLU A 612 6.65 16.22 -29.92
N GLN A 613 7.90 16.38 -29.48
CA GLN A 613 8.89 15.30 -29.52
C GLN A 613 8.49 14.11 -28.64
N THR A 614 7.89 14.35 -27.47
CA THR A 614 7.36 13.29 -26.59
C THR A 614 6.18 12.57 -27.26
N ARG A 615 5.24 13.30 -27.89
CA ARG A 615 4.14 12.71 -28.68
C ARG A 615 4.63 11.88 -29.87
N ALA A 616 5.73 12.29 -30.50
CA ALA A 616 6.39 11.52 -31.55
C ALA A 616 7.07 10.26 -30.97
N ALA A 617 7.73 10.36 -29.81
CA ALA A 617 8.35 9.25 -29.10
C ALA A 617 7.32 8.17 -28.66
N ALA A 618 6.11 8.58 -28.28
CA ALA A 618 4.99 7.67 -28.00
C ALA A 618 4.55 6.83 -29.21
N GLN A 619 5.04 7.15 -30.41
CA GLN A 619 4.79 6.45 -31.67
C GLN A 619 6.05 5.78 -32.24
N SER A 620 7.12 5.65 -31.46
CA SER A 620 8.35 4.96 -31.86
C SER A 620 8.09 3.48 -32.22
N ASN A 621 8.87 2.89 -33.12
CA ASN A 621 8.89 1.44 -33.33
C ASN A 621 9.53 0.66 -32.17
N GLU A 622 10.10 1.34 -31.17
CA GLU A 622 10.73 0.74 -30.00
C GLU A 622 9.83 0.81 -28.76
N THR A 623 9.56 -0.35 -28.16
CA THR A 623 8.59 -0.50 -27.07
C THR A 623 8.95 0.30 -25.83
N LEU A 624 10.21 0.27 -25.37
CA LEU A 624 10.61 1.02 -24.18
C LEU A 624 10.56 2.54 -24.40
N ILE A 625 10.87 3.02 -25.61
CA ILE A 625 10.73 4.44 -25.95
C ILE A 625 9.26 4.84 -25.94
N ARG A 626 8.38 4.03 -26.56
CA ARG A 626 6.93 4.27 -26.51
C ARG A 626 6.44 4.31 -25.07
N GLN A 627 6.77 3.29 -24.28
CA GLN A 627 6.35 3.18 -22.88
C GLN A 627 6.80 4.40 -22.07
N ALA A 628 8.08 4.77 -22.11
CA ALA A 628 8.62 5.91 -21.36
C ALA A 628 8.00 7.25 -21.81
N ALA A 629 7.73 7.42 -23.10
CA ALA A 629 7.08 8.61 -23.61
C ALA A 629 5.60 8.70 -23.17
N VAL A 630 4.88 7.58 -23.18
CA VAL A 630 3.51 7.52 -22.66
C VAL A 630 3.49 7.79 -21.16
N GLU A 631 4.46 7.26 -20.39
CA GLU A 631 4.61 7.58 -18.97
C GLU A 631 4.82 9.09 -18.76
N ALA A 632 5.69 9.72 -19.55
CA ALA A 632 5.89 11.17 -19.50
C ALA A 632 4.59 11.95 -19.79
N LEU A 633 3.83 11.56 -20.83
CA LEU A 633 2.53 12.17 -21.13
C LEU A 633 1.52 11.97 -19.99
N GLY A 634 1.54 10.80 -19.34
CA GLY A 634 0.69 10.52 -18.18
C GLY A 634 1.01 11.41 -16.98
N ARG A 635 2.28 11.73 -16.72
CA ARG A 635 2.67 12.68 -15.66
C ARG A 635 2.21 14.12 -15.97
N LEU A 636 2.22 14.51 -17.24
CA LEU A 636 1.70 15.80 -17.69
C LEU A 636 0.16 15.86 -17.67
N ALA A 637 -0.50 14.70 -17.78
CA ALA A 637 -1.93 14.51 -17.64
C ALA A 637 -2.81 15.41 -18.53
N LEU A 638 -2.35 15.82 -19.72
CA LEU A 638 -3.07 16.75 -20.58
C LEU A 638 -4.29 16.08 -21.24
N SER A 639 -5.49 16.67 -21.09
CA SER A 639 -6.72 16.17 -21.76
C SER A 639 -6.60 16.10 -23.29
N ALA A 640 -5.77 16.95 -23.89
CA ALA A 640 -5.51 16.95 -25.34
C ALA A 640 -4.85 15.65 -25.84
N ASP A 641 -4.17 14.90 -24.96
CA ASP A 641 -3.49 13.66 -25.32
C ASP A 641 -4.41 12.42 -25.24
N LEU A 642 -5.64 12.55 -24.72
CA LEU A 642 -6.59 11.44 -24.60
C LEU A 642 -6.77 10.62 -25.89
N PRO A 643 -6.94 11.22 -27.09
CA PRO A 643 -7.09 10.43 -28.31
C PRO A 643 -5.85 9.57 -28.63
N LEU A 644 -4.65 10.09 -28.37
CA LEU A 644 -3.40 9.34 -28.55
C LEU A 644 -3.29 8.23 -27.51
N LEU A 645 -3.55 8.53 -26.24
CA LEU A 645 -3.48 7.56 -25.15
C LEU A 645 -4.49 6.40 -25.34
N VAL A 646 -5.73 6.72 -25.75
CA VAL A 646 -6.76 5.70 -26.03
C VAL A 646 -6.36 4.80 -27.19
N LYS A 647 -5.74 5.35 -28.24
CA LYS A 647 -5.20 4.54 -29.36
C LYS A 647 -4.15 3.54 -28.87
N LEU A 648 -3.33 3.92 -27.90
CA LEU A 648 -2.25 3.08 -27.36
C LEU A 648 -2.75 1.98 -26.40
N LEU A 649 -4.03 1.96 -26.04
CA LEU A 649 -4.66 0.82 -25.38
C LEU A 649 -4.74 -0.44 -26.26
N GLU A 650 -4.51 -0.32 -27.57
CA GLU A 650 -4.41 -1.45 -28.51
C GLU A 650 -2.94 -1.75 -28.92
N ASP A 651 -1.94 -1.16 -28.26
CA ASP A 651 -0.53 -1.35 -28.64
C ASP A 651 -0.16 -2.85 -28.68
N PRO A 652 0.67 -3.31 -29.64
CA PRO A 652 1.11 -4.70 -29.67
C PRO A 652 1.85 -5.15 -28.39
N SER A 653 2.39 -4.23 -27.60
CA SER A 653 2.99 -4.54 -26.30
C SER A 653 2.12 -4.13 -25.11
N LYS A 654 1.96 -5.02 -24.14
CA LYS A 654 1.23 -4.71 -22.89
C LYS A 654 1.95 -3.69 -22.02
N LEU A 655 3.27 -3.52 -22.14
CA LEU A 655 4.02 -2.47 -21.45
C LEU A 655 3.42 -1.08 -21.76
N VAL A 656 3.11 -0.86 -23.05
CA VAL A 656 2.52 0.39 -23.54
C VAL A 656 1.04 0.46 -23.19
N GLN A 657 0.26 -0.61 -23.37
CA GLN A 657 -1.18 -0.61 -23.03
C GLN A 657 -1.42 -0.26 -21.56
N ARG A 658 -0.62 -0.83 -20.64
CA ARG A 658 -0.73 -0.58 -19.21
C ARG A 658 -0.34 0.85 -18.84
N THR A 659 0.76 1.33 -19.42
CA THR A 659 1.21 2.72 -19.21
C THR A 659 0.20 3.72 -19.80
N ALA A 660 -0.43 3.41 -20.93
CA ALA A 660 -1.51 4.20 -21.51
C ALA A 660 -2.76 4.21 -20.61
N ALA A 661 -3.15 3.06 -20.06
CA ALA A 661 -4.25 2.96 -19.10
C ALA A 661 -3.98 3.77 -17.83
N TRP A 662 -2.76 3.71 -17.28
CA TRP A 662 -2.32 4.56 -16.17
C TRP A 662 -2.36 6.04 -16.55
N SER A 663 -1.87 6.42 -17.72
CA SER A 663 -1.86 7.81 -18.19
C SER A 663 -3.27 8.39 -18.34
N ILE A 664 -4.21 7.60 -18.85
CA ILE A 664 -5.63 7.99 -18.93
C ILE A 664 -6.22 8.22 -17.53
N ARG A 665 -5.86 7.39 -16.53
CA ARG A 665 -6.27 7.65 -15.13
C ARG A 665 -5.75 8.99 -14.62
N GLN A 666 -4.49 9.32 -14.91
CA GLN A 666 -3.91 10.61 -14.51
C GLN A 666 -4.70 11.77 -15.11
N VAL A 667 -5.02 11.70 -16.40
CA VAL A 667 -5.87 12.71 -17.06
C VAL A 667 -7.23 12.84 -16.37
N TYR A 668 -7.94 11.74 -16.16
CA TYR A 668 -9.26 11.80 -15.49
C TYR A 668 -9.19 12.29 -14.05
N ALA A 669 -8.09 12.01 -13.35
CA ALA A 669 -7.88 12.49 -12.00
C ALA A 669 -7.56 13.99 -11.97
N ALA A 670 -6.75 14.50 -12.88
CA ALA A 670 -6.39 15.91 -12.98
C ALA A 670 -7.51 16.78 -13.59
N HIS A 671 -8.28 16.21 -14.52
CA HIS A 671 -9.32 16.88 -15.30
C HIS A 671 -10.67 16.13 -15.23
N PRO A 672 -11.40 16.23 -14.09
CA PRO A 672 -12.71 15.60 -13.92
C PRO A 672 -13.76 16.00 -14.98
N GLU A 673 -13.55 17.12 -15.67
CA GLU A 673 -14.38 17.61 -16.78
C GLU A 673 -14.13 16.90 -18.12
N SER A 674 -13.08 16.08 -18.23
CA SER A 674 -12.73 15.37 -19.46
C SER A 674 -13.90 14.48 -19.93
N GLY A 675 -14.13 14.44 -21.24
CA GLY A 675 -15.18 13.63 -21.86
C GLY A 675 -14.88 12.12 -21.82
N ASP A 676 -15.94 11.30 -21.88
CA ASP A 676 -15.84 9.83 -21.82
C ASP A 676 -15.90 9.14 -23.19
N ARG A 677 -16.16 9.90 -24.26
CA ARG A 677 -16.49 9.37 -25.60
C ARG A 677 -15.45 8.39 -26.13
N GLU A 678 -14.18 8.77 -26.09
CA GLU A 678 -13.07 7.99 -26.63
C GLU A 678 -12.90 6.68 -25.85
N LEU A 679 -12.96 6.73 -24.51
CA LEU A 679 -12.85 5.53 -23.67
C LEU A 679 -14.08 4.62 -23.81
N LEU A 680 -15.29 5.18 -23.89
CA LEU A 680 -16.52 4.41 -24.15
C LEU A 680 -16.44 3.67 -25.50
N ALA A 681 -15.91 4.31 -26.53
CA ALA A 681 -15.69 3.68 -27.83
C ALA A 681 -14.68 2.52 -27.73
N ALA A 682 -13.59 2.69 -26.96
CA ALA A 682 -12.61 1.64 -26.73
C ALA A 682 -13.19 0.44 -25.95
N LEU A 683 -13.98 0.69 -24.90
CA LEU A 683 -14.68 -0.35 -24.13
C LEU A 683 -15.69 -1.13 -24.98
N GLY A 684 -16.30 -0.49 -25.98
CA GLY A 684 -17.22 -1.12 -26.93
C GLY A 684 -16.58 -1.70 -28.20
N SER A 685 -15.24 -1.68 -28.31
CA SER A 685 -14.54 -2.08 -29.54
C SER A 685 -14.70 -3.57 -29.86
N PRO A 686 -14.76 -3.99 -31.15
CA PRO A 686 -14.68 -5.40 -31.52
C PRO A 686 -13.32 -6.03 -31.17
N SER A 687 -12.25 -5.22 -31.06
CA SER A 687 -10.91 -5.70 -30.72
C SER A 687 -10.81 -6.09 -29.25
N VAL A 688 -10.53 -7.38 -28.98
CA VAL A 688 -10.32 -7.89 -27.62
C VAL A 688 -9.11 -7.22 -26.97
N ARG A 689 -8.04 -6.97 -27.74
CA ARG A 689 -6.83 -6.29 -27.25
C ARG A 689 -7.15 -4.87 -26.78
N LEU A 690 -7.90 -4.10 -27.59
CA LEU A 690 -8.33 -2.76 -27.18
C LEU A 690 -9.24 -2.80 -25.95
N ARG A 691 -10.21 -3.73 -25.88
CA ARG A 691 -11.07 -3.87 -24.70
C ARG A 691 -10.27 -4.23 -23.45
N TRP A 692 -9.26 -5.11 -23.57
CA TRP A 692 -8.36 -5.46 -22.47
C TRP A 692 -7.59 -4.24 -21.95
N GLY A 693 -7.01 -3.43 -22.84
CA GLY A 693 -6.35 -2.19 -22.47
C GLY A 693 -7.33 -1.19 -21.84
N ALA A 694 -8.53 -1.03 -22.42
CA ALA A 694 -9.55 -0.11 -21.92
C ALA A 694 -10.07 -0.48 -20.53
N THR A 695 -10.30 -1.77 -20.25
CA THR A 695 -10.70 -2.20 -18.90
C THR A 695 -9.58 -2.01 -17.88
N ARG A 696 -8.30 -1.92 -18.30
CA ARG A 696 -7.19 -1.59 -17.40
C ARG A 696 -7.21 -0.19 -16.86
N VAL A 697 -7.91 0.76 -17.49
CA VAL A 697 -8.09 2.11 -16.93
C VAL A 697 -8.68 2.03 -15.52
N PHE A 698 -9.44 0.98 -15.20
CA PHE A 698 -10.16 0.77 -13.95
C PHE A 698 -9.39 -0.04 -12.88
N ALA A 699 -8.10 -0.30 -13.08
CA ALA A 699 -7.31 -1.15 -12.19
C ALA A 699 -7.05 -0.53 -10.80
N HIS A 700 -6.72 0.76 -10.75
CA HIS A 700 -6.30 1.50 -9.54
C HIS A 700 -6.76 2.97 -9.59
N SER A 701 -6.53 3.74 -8.51
CA SER A 701 -6.81 5.19 -8.42
C SER A 701 -8.21 5.55 -8.93
N PHE A 702 -9.20 4.82 -8.40
CA PHE A 702 -10.53 4.62 -8.94
C PHE A 702 -11.54 5.77 -8.66
N ALA A 703 -11.31 6.59 -7.62
CA ALA A 703 -12.30 7.55 -7.12
C ALA A 703 -12.88 8.50 -8.19
N SER A 704 -12.03 9.00 -9.10
CA SER A 704 -12.45 9.91 -10.19
C SER A 704 -13.28 9.20 -11.27
N LEU A 705 -13.03 7.91 -11.51
CA LEU A 705 -13.75 7.10 -12.50
C LEU A 705 -15.10 6.60 -11.95
N ALA A 706 -15.16 6.31 -10.65
CA ALA A 706 -16.35 5.75 -10.00
C ALA A 706 -17.61 6.61 -10.13
N ARG A 707 -17.43 7.93 -10.22
CA ARG A 707 -18.51 8.92 -10.31
C ARG A 707 -19.09 9.04 -11.74
N ARG A 708 -18.53 8.32 -12.73
CA ARG A 708 -18.91 8.37 -14.15
C ARG A 708 -19.84 7.21 -14.52
N ASN A 709 -21.15 7.41 -14.36
CA ASN A 709 -22.15 6.35 -14.50
C ASN A 709 -22.18 5.66 -15.88
N GLU A 710 -21.84 6.38 -16.96
CA GLU A 710 -21.76 5.79 -18.31
C GLU A 710 -20.63 4.77 -18.43
N LEU A 711 -19.45 5.08 -17.85
CA LEU A 711 -18.34 4.14 -17.78
C LEU A 711 -18.71 2.91 -16.94
N ILE A 712 -19.40 3.09 -15.81
CA ILE A 712 -19.87 1.97 -14.99
C ILE A 712 -20.87 1.10 -15.75
N THR A 713 -21.76 1.71 -16.53
CA THR A 713 -22.70 0.98 -17.42
C THR A 713 -21.97 0.21 -18.51
N ALA A 714 -20.85 0.72 -19.03
CA ALA A 714 -20.03 -0.01 -19.99
C ALA A 714 -19.35 -1.23 -19.34
N LEU A 715 -18.80 -1.08 -18.13
CA LEU A 715 -18.22 -2.20 -17.37
C LEU A 715 -19.26 -3.28 -17.05
N ASP A 716 -20.49 -2.87 -16.72
CA ASP A 716 -21.61 -3.78 -16.46
C ASP A 716 -21.87 -4.72 -17.65
N ARG A 717 -21.88 -4.18 -18.87
CA ARG A 717 -21.99 -4.99 -20.11
C ARG A 717 -20.77 -5.90 -20.30
N LEU A 718 -19.58 -5.41 -20.00
CA LEU A 718 -18.33 -6.17 -20.14
C LEU A 718 -18.16 -7.28 -19.09
N ALA A 719 -18.95 -7.30 -18.02
CA ALA A 719 -19.01 -8.44 -17.12
C ALA A 719 -19.47 -9.74 -17.84
N ALA A 720 -20.10 -9.62 -19.01
CA ALA A 720 -20.50 -10.73 -19.87
C ALA A 720 -19.60 -10.91 -21.12
N ASP A 721 -18.45 -10.23 -21.22
CA ASP A 721 -17.54 -10.33 -22.37
C ASP A 721 -17.10 -11.79 -22.66
N PRO A 722 -16.91 -12.19 -23.93
CA PRO A 722 -16.37 -13.53 -24.23
C PRO A 722 -14.95 -13.76 -23.70
N ALA A 723 -14.13 -12.71 -23.57
CA ALA A 723 -12.76 -12.81 -23.08
C ALA A 723 -12.70 -12.83 -21.54
N PRO A 724 -12.18 -13.90 -20.90
CA PRO A 724 -12.16 -14.01 -19.45
C PRO A 724 -11.41 -12.88 -18.74
N ALA A 725 -10.32 -12.38 -19.32
CA ALA A 725 -9.53 -11.29 -18.77
C ALA A 725 -10.31 -9.96 -18.74
N VAL A 726 -11.10 -9.67 -19.78
CA VAL A 726 -11.95 -8.48 -19.86
C VAL A 726 -13.07 -8.55 -18.82
N ARG A 727 -13.77 -9.70 -18.72
CA ARG A 727 -14.79 -9.92 -17.67
C ARG A 727 -14.25 -9.72 -16.27
N MET A 728 -13.10 -10.33 -15.99
CA MET A 728 -12.45 -10.25 -14.68
C MET A 728 -12.14 -8.80 -14.31
N GLN A 729 -11.53 -8.04 -15.22
CA GLN A 729 -11.21 -6.63 -14.99
C GLN A 729 -12.48 -5.78 -14.85
N ALA A 730 -13.53 -6.05 -15.63
CA ALA A 730 -14.81 -5.39 -15.51
C ALA A 730 -15.46 -5.62 -14.14
N ILE A 731 -15.50 -6.86 -13.65
CA ILE A 731 -15.99 -7.19 -12.31
C ILE A 731 -15.19 -6.47 -11.23
N ARG A 732 -13.85 -6.38 -11.39
CA ARG A 732 -13.01 -5.61 -10.47
C ARG A 732 -13.36 -4.12 -10.46
N GLY A 733 -13.61 -3.53 -11.62
CA GLY A 733 -14.04 -2.14 -11.71
C GLY A 733 -15.43 -1.92 -11.10
N LEU A 734 -16.37 -2.85 -11.31
CA LEU A 734 -17.73 -2.75 -10.78
C LEU A 734 -17.78 -2.75 -9.25
N TRP A 735 -17.13 -3.72 -8.59
CA TRP A 735 -17.17 -3.75 -7.12
C TRP A 735 -16.43 -2.56 -6.51
N GLN A 736 -15.35 -2.08 -7.13
CA GLN A 736 -14.69 -0.84 -6.69
C GLN A 736 -15.64 0.36 -6.82
N ALA A 737 -16.34 0.49 -7.95
CA ALA A 737 -17.29 1.58 -8.18
C ALA A 737 -18.40 1.66 -7.16
N TRP A 738 -18.87 0.52 -6.66
CA TRP A 738 -19.90 0.47 -5.65
C TRP A 738 -19.54 1.30 -4.40
N PHE A 739 -18.26 1.38 -4.00
CA PHE A 739 -17.85 2.13 -2.80
C PHE A 739 -17.85 3.65 -2.95
N TRP A 740 -17.39 4.19 -4.09
CA TRP A 740 -17.35 5.65 -4.31
C TRP A 740 -18.61 6.20 -4.97
N ASN A 741 -19.42 5.35 -5.60
CA ASN A 741 -20.65 5.79 -6.23
C ASN A 741 -21.80 5.79 -5.22
N ALA A 742 -22.28 6.98 -4.84
CA ALA A 742 -23.38 7.13 -3.88
C ALA A 742 -24.77 6.88 -4.47
N ASN A 743 -24.90 6.60 -5.78
CA ASN A 743 -26.20 6.37 -6.41
C ASN A 743 -26.73 4.95 -6.10
N PRO A 744 -27.86 4.82 -5.38
CA PRO A 744 -28.42 3.51 -5.02
C PRO A 744 -28.81 2.66 -6.22
N GLU A 745 -29.24 3.26 -7.34
CA GLU A 745 -29.60 2.51 -8.55
C GLU A 745 -28.37 1.91 -9.23
N VAL A 746 -27.26 2.65 -9.27
CA VAL A 746 -26.00 2.17 -9.84
C VAL A 746 -25.43 1.05 -8.97
N ARG A 747 -25.40 1.27 -7.64
CA ARG A 747 -25.03 0.22 -6.66
C ARG A 747 -25.90 -1.03 -6.83
N GLY A 748 -27.21 -0.83 -6.94
CA GLY A 748 -28.17 -1.91 -7.16
C GLY A 748 -27.87 -2.73 -8.40
N LYS A 749 -27.61 -2.09 -9.54
CA LYS A 749 -27.25 -2.80 -10.78
C LYS A 749 -25.95 -3.58 -10.66
N ILE A 750 -24.92 -3.00 -10.03
CA ILE A 750 -23.65 -3.70 -9.76
C ILE A 750 -23.88 -4.98 -8.97
N GLU A 751 -24.66 -4.89 -7.88
CA GLU A 751 -25.02 -6.04 -7.06
C GLU A 751 -25.73 -7.12 -7.88
N ASP A 752 -26.70 -6.73 -8.71
CA ASP A 752 -27.47 -7.66 -9.54
C ASP A 752 -26.58 -8.37 -10.56
N THR A 753 -25.68 -7.65 -11.21
CA THR A 753 -24.72 -8.20 -12.18
C THR A 753 -23.75 -9.18 -11.53
N VAL A 754 -23.20 -8.84 -10.36
CA VAL A 754 -22.30 -9.74 -9.61
C VAL A 754 -23.06 -11.00 -9.18
N LEU A 755 -24.26 -10.86 -8.63
CA LEU A 755 -25.07 -12.00 -8.16
C LEU A 755 -25.55 -12.89 -9.30
N ALA A 756 -25.93 -12.32 -10.44
CA ALA A 756 -26.30 -13.08 -11.64
C ALA A 756 -25.11 -13.90 -12.18
N GLY A 757 -23.90 -13.31 -12.14
CA GLY A 757 -22.67 -13.96 -12.58
C GLY A 757 -22.36 -15.27 -11.83
N LEU A 758 -22.73 -15.37 -10.55
CA LEU A 758 -22.51 -16.58 -9.72
C LEU A 758 -23.28 -17.82 -10.22
N GLY A 759 -24.37 -17.63 -10.97
CA GLY A 759 -25.23 -18.72 -11.42
C GLY A 759 -24.68 -19.52 -12.61
N GLN A 760 -23.65 -19.00 -13.30
CA GLN A 760 -23.15 -19.57 -14.55
C GLN A 760 -21.83 -20.33 -14.37
N PRO A 761 -21.57 -21.41 -15.11
CA PRO A 761 -20.23 -21.96 -15.27
C PRO A 761 -19.32 -20.94 -15.95
N GLN A 762 -18.17 -20.63 -15.35
CA GLN A 762 -17.27 -19.57 -15.82
C GLN A 762 -15.81 -20.01 -15.78
N HIS A 763 -14.94 -19.20 -16.39
CA HIS A 763 -13.49 -19.36 -16.24
C HIS A 763 -13.08 -19.18 -14.76
N PRO A 764 -12.12 -19.96 -14.21
CA PRO A 764 -11.74 -19.90 -12.79
C PRO A 764 -11.38 -18.51 -12.27
N TRP A 765 -10.66 -17.70 -13.08
CA TRP A 765 -10.38 -16.30 -12.73
C TRP A 765 -11.65 -15.49 -12.47
N VAL A 766 -12.66 -15.65 -13.34
CA VAL A 766 -13.91 -14.88 -13.24
C VAL A 766 -14.72 -15.34 -12.03
N GLU A 767 -14.82 -16.65 -11.82
CA GLU A 767 -15.51 -17.22 -10.65
C GLU A 767 -14.89 -16.73 -9.32
N SER A 768 -13.56 -16.74 -9.21
CA SER A 768 -12.85 -16.21 -8.04
C SER A 768 -13.10 -14.72 -7.80
N ASN A 769 -13.13 -13.91 -8.87
CA ASN A 769 -13.36 -12.47 -8.75
C ASN A 769 -14.82 -12.15 -8.41
N LEU A 770 -15.80 -12.93 -8.87
CA LEU A 770 -17.20 -12.77 -8.47
C LEU A 770 -17.39 -13.05 -6.98
N ARG A 771 -16.80 -14.13 -6.45
CA ARG A 771 -16.85 -14.41 -5.00
C ARG A 771 -16.18 -13.30 -4.19
N SER A 772 -15.02 -12.84 -4.63
CA SER A 772 -14.30 -11.73 -3.99
C SER A 772 -15.08 -10.43 -4.06
N ALA A 773 -15.80 -10.16 -5.16
CA ALA A 773 -16.67 -9.00 -5.30
C ALA A 773 -17.81 -9.06 -4.28
N VAL A 774 -18.54 -10.17 -4.17
CA VAL A 774 -19.59 -10.35 -3.16
C VAL A 774 -19.07 -10.09 -1.75
N TYR A 775 -17.90 -10.64 -1.42
CA TYR A 775 -17.31 -10.42 -0.11
C TYR A 775 -17.04 -8.92 0.13
N ASN A 776 -16.36 -8.25 -0.81
CA ASN A 776 -16.06 -6.83 -0.69
C ASN A 776 -17.36 -6.01 -0.54
N LEU A 777 -18.40 -6.28 -1.33
CA LEU A 777 -19.69 -5.57 -1.22
C LEU A 777 -20.34 -5.72 0.17
N ALA A 778 -20.15 -6.86 0.84
CA ALA A 778 -20.74 -7.15 2.14
C ALA A 778 -19.87 -6.68 3.33
N ASP A 779 -18.56 -6.54 3.15
CA ASP A 779 -17.62 -6.16 4.21
C ASP A 779 -17.30 -4.66 4.21
N GLU A 780 -17.91 -3.93 5.15
CA GLU A 780 -17.76 -2.48 5.26
C GLU A 780 -16.87 -2.00 6.40
N ASN A 781 -16.13 -2.91 7.06
CA ASN A 781 -15.33 -2.60 8.25
C ASN A 781 -16.13 -1.82 9.31
N ILE A 782 -17.19 -2.48 9.77
CA ILE A 782 -18.14 -1.95 10.75
C ILE A 782 -17.49 -1.51 12.05
N ARG A 783 -16.33 -2.09 12.41
CA ARG A 783 -15.63 -1.79 13.66
C ARG A 783 -15.12 -0.37 13.73
N TYR A 784 -14.29 0.06 12.78
CA TYR A 784 -13.79 1.43 12.80
C TYR A 784 -14.94 2.41 12.53
N LEU A 785 -15.88 2.05 11.65
CA LEU A 785 -17.05 2.88 11.38
C LEU A 785 -17.81 3.20 12.69
N TYR A 786 -18.20 2.19 13.46
CA TYR A 786 -19.04 2.41 14.64
C TYR A 786 -18.26 2.84 15.89
N ASN A 787 -17.03 2.37 16.10
CA ASN A 787 -16.23 2.71 17.29
C ASN A 787 -15.52 4.06 17.19
N ASN A 788 -15.31 4.58 15.97
CA ASN A 788 -14.51 5.78 15.76
C ASN A 788 -15.27 6.82 14.94
N TRP A 789 -15.66 6.49 13.71
CA TRP A 789 -16.24 7.49 12.78
C TRP A 789 -17.60 8.01 13.20
N VAL A 790 -18.50 7.10 13.59
CA VAL A 790 -19.84 7.44 14.09
C VAL A 790 -19.75 7.92 15.54
N ALA A 791 -19.04 7.20 16.41
CA ALA A 791 -18.93 7.55 17.83
C ALA A 791 -18.38 8.98 18.06
N LEU A 792 -17.45 9.43 17.21
CA LEU A 792 -16.82 10.74 17.33
C LEU A 792 -17.56 11.87 16.59
N LEU A 793 -18.77 11.66 16.06
CA LEU A 793 -19.59 12.79 15.58
C LEU A 793 -20.07 13.67 16.74
N GLY A 794 -20.21 14.97 16.49
CA GLY A 794 -20.55 15.96 17.52
C GLY A 794 -21.94 15.74 18.12
N LYS A 795 -22.95 15.50 17.27
CA LYS A 795 -24.35 15.43 17.66
C LYS A 795 -24.92 14.01 17.68
N PRO A 796 -25.77 13.64 18.65
CA PRO A 796 -26.46 12.36 18.67
C PRO A 796 -27.29 12.08 17.41
N GLU A 797 -27.98 13.09 16.88
CA GLU A 797 -28.84 12.96 15.70
C GLU A 797 -28.02 12.60 14.45
N ASP A 798 -26.81 13.15 14.33
CA ASP A 798 -25.91 12.84 13.23
C ASP A 798 -25.37 11.40 13.33
N ARG A 799 -25.16 10.88 14.56
CA ARG A 799 -24.78 9.48 14.80
C ARG A 799 -25.88 8.52 14.36
N GLU A 800 -27.12 8.78 14.78
CA GLU A 800 -28.28 7.98 14.40
C GLU A 800 -28.45 7.97 12.87
N ARG A 801 -28.34 9.14 12.24
CA ARG A 801 -28.42 9.24 10.77
C ARG A 801 -27.35 8.43 10.05
N ALA A 802 -26.10 8.44 10.54
CA ALA A 802 -25.03 7.64 9.95
C ALA A 802 -25.29 6.13 10.10
N ILE A 803 -25.77 5.69 11.26
CA ILE A 803 -26.15 4.30 11.52
C ILE A 803 -27.27 3.87 10.55
N GLN A 804 -28.35 4.64 10.47
CA GLN A 804 -29.48 4.35 9.57
C GLN A 804 -29.06 4.32 8.10
N GLY A 805 -28.18 5.24 7.67
CA GLY A 805 -27.62 5.23 6.33
C GLY A 805 -26.88 3.94 6.00
N ARG A 806 -26.06 3.43 6.93
CA ARG A 806 -25.34 2.16 6.74
C ARG A 806 -26.27 0.96 6.76
N LEU A 807 -27.26 0.93 7.67
CA LEU A 807 -28.25 -0.14 7.76
C LEU A 807 -29.11 -0.23 6.49
N ALA A 808 -29.40 0.89 5.82
CA ALA A 808 -30.13 0.88 4.54
C ALA A 808 -29.37 0.14 3.43
N VAL A 809 -28.06 0.37 3.32
CA VAL A 809 -27.19 -0.34 2.36
C VAL A 809 -27.16 -1.84 2.67
N GLU A 810 -27.09 -2.19 3.96
CA GLU A 810 -27.12 -3.57 4.41
C GLU A 810 -28.43 -4.29 4.07
N SER A 811 -29.55 -3.62 4.34
CA SER A 811 -30.89 -4.16 4.12
C SER A 811 -31.11 -4.52 2.65
N GLN A 812 -30.65 -3.66 1.74
CA GLN A 812 -30.68 -3.93 0.30
C GLN A 812 -29.91 -5.21 -0.07
N LEU A 813 -28.67 -5.36 0.43
CA LEU A 813 -27.86 -6.56 0.19
C LEU A 813 -28.52 -7.81 0.79
N ALA A 814 -29.05 -7.72 2.01
CA ALA A 814 -29.70 -8.83 2.70
C ALA A 814 -30.91 -9.35 1.91
N VAL A 815 -31.75 -8.46 1.38
CA VAL A 815 -32.91 -8.83 0.55
C VAL A 815 -32.47 -9.55 -0.72
N LYS A 816 -31.43 -9.06 -1.40
CA LYS A 816 -30.93 -9.67 -2.64
C LYS A 816 -30.28 -11.03 -2.40
N PHE A 817 -29.47 -11.13 -1.34
CA PHE A 817 -28.85 -12.39 -0.95
C PHE A 817 -29.90 -13.43 -0.56
N ALA A 818 -30.90 -13.05 0.25
CA ALA A 818 -32.02 -13.93 0.59
C ALA A 818 -32.78 -14.40 -0.65
N ALA A 819 -33.05 -13.52 -1.62
CA ALA A 819 -33.70 -13.90 -2.87
C ALA A 819 -32.92 -14.98 -3.65
N VAL A 820 -31.58 -14.90 -3.69
CA VAL A 820 -30.73 -15.93 -4.27
C VAL A 820 -30.79 -17.23 -3.47
N LEU A 821 -30.67 -17.16 -2.14
CA LEU A 821 -30.70 -18.34 -1.27
C LEU A 821 -32.06 -19.08 -1.30
N GLU A 822 -33.15 -18.36 -1.46
CA GLU A 822 -34.50 -18.93 -1.57
C GLU A 822 -34.76 -19.49 -2.98
N LYS A 823 -34.53 -18.67 -4.02
CA LYS A 823 -35.06 -18.92 -5.38
C LYS A 823 -33.98 -19.19 -6.44
N GLY A 824 -32.71 -18.94 -6.14
CA GLY A 824 -31.60 -19.14 -7.08
C GLY A 824 -31.37 -20.61 -7.42
N ALA A 825 -30.65 -20.86 -8.52
CA ALA A 825 -30.20 -22.22 -8.86
C ALA A 825 -29.19 -22.74 -7.83
N GLU A 826 -29.08 -24.07 -7.68
CA GLU A 826 -28.20 -24.69 -6.68
C GLU A 826 -26.76 -24.16 -6.73
N ARG A 827 -26.19 -24.05 -7.94
CA ARG A 827 -24.85 -23.46 -8.16
C ARG A 827 -24.77 -22.03 -7.61
N GLN A 828 -25.77 -21.20 -7.92
CA GLN A 828 -25.78 -19.80 -7.48
C GLN A 828 -25.83 -19.70 -5.95
N LYS A 829 -26.64 -20.56 -5.29
CA LYS A 829 -26.70 -20.65 -3.82
C LYS A 829 -25.34 -21.04 -3.23
N LYS A 830 -24.73 -22.11 -3.72
CA LYS A 830 -23.40 -22.58 -3.26
C LYS A 830 -22.33 -21.51 -3.42
N GLN A 831 -22.30 -20.83 -4.56
CA GLN A 831 -21.32 -19.77 -4.83
C GLN A 831 -21.52 -18.54 -3.93
N LEU A 832 -22.77 -18.14 -3.67
CA LEU A 832 -23.08 -17.05 -2.73
C LEU A 832 -22.68 -17.42 -1.30
N LEU A 833 -23.08 -18.60 -0.82
CA LEU A 833 -22.72 -19.08 0.51
C LEU A 833 -21.19 -19.17 0.69
N ALA A 834 -20.48 -19.71 -0.30
CA ALA A 834 -19.02 -19.76 -0.31
C ALA A 834 -18.41 -18.35 -0.28
N ALA A 835 -18.94 -17.38 -1.04
CA ALA A 835 -18.43 -16.02 -1.01
C ALA A 835 -18.61 -15.32 0.36
N LEU A 836 -19.66 -15.65 1.10
CA LEU A 836 -19.93 -15.10 2.44
C LEU A 836 -19.13 -15.78 3.55
N ALA A 837 -18.80 -17.07 3.37
CA ALA A 837 -18.14 -17.91 4.36
C ALA A 837 -16.62 -18.08 4.13
N GLU A 838 -16.16 -18.01 2.88
CA GLU A 838 -14.82 -18.40 2.49
C GLU A 838 -14.14 -17.27 1.71
N ILE A 839 -13.28 -16.49 2.39
CA ILE A 839 -12.26 -15.74 1.67
C ILE A 839 -10.93 -16.47 1.78
N PRO A 840 -10.32 -16.84 0.65
CA PRO A 840 -8.93 -17.31 0.62
C PRO A 840 -7.99 -16.33 1.35
N LEU A 841 -8.16 -15.02 1.14
CA LEU A 841 -7.35 -13.99 1.80
C LEU A 841 -7.49 -13.95 3.32
N ARG A 842 -8.41 -14.67 3.99
CA ARG A 842 -8.44 -14.76 5.46
C ARG A 842 -7.76 -16.01 6.02
N ARG A 843 -7.20 -16.87 5.19
CA ARG A 843 -6.61 -18.14 5.65
C ARG A 843 -5.09 -18.11 5.69
N GLY A 844 -4.50 -18.40 6.85
CA GLY A 844 -3.04 -18.41 7.04
C GLY A 844 -2.26 -19.38 6.12
N ASP A 845 -2.89 -20.49 5.68
CA ASP A 845 -2.23 -21.55 4.93
C ASP A 845 -2.17 -21.30 3.42
N VAL A 846 -3.06 -20.47 2.84
CA VAL A 846 -3.03 -20.18 1.39
C VAL A 846 -1.80 -19.36 0.96
N TYR A 847 -0.91 -19.03 1.91
CA TYR A 847 0.36 -18.28 1.72
C TYR A 847 1.58 -19.18 1.65
N GLU A 848 1.45 -20.47 1.97
CA GLU A 848 2.54 -21.41 1.81
C GLU A 848 2.82 -21.64 0.32
N LEU A 849 4.10 -21.81 -0.06
CA LEU A 849 4.46 -22.19 -1.44
C LEU A 849 3.94 -23.59 -1.80
N SER A 850 3.64 -24.40 -0.78
CA SER A 850 3.07 -25.75 -0.87
C SER A 850 2.00 -25.92 0.22
N PRO A 851 0.80 -25.35 0.07
CA PRO A 851 -0.22 -25.40 1.12
C PRO A 851 -0.70 -26.84 1.34
N PRO A 852 -0.96 -27.25 2.59
CA PRO A 852 -1.58 -28.55 2.87
C PRO A 852 -2.98 -28.64 2.23
N PRO A 853 -3.50 -29.85 1.97
CA PRO A 853 -4.87 -30.03 1.52
C PRO A 853 -5.84 -29.37 2.51
N LEU A 854 -6.95 -28.83 1.97
CA LEU A 854 -8.02 -28.20 2.72
C LEU A 854 -8.41 -29.05 3.93
N LYS A 855 -8.13 -28.58 5.15
CA LYS A 855 -8.64 -29.22 6.36
C LYS A 855 -10.14 -28.95 6.45
N ASN A 856 -10.94 -30.00 6.72
CA ASN A 856 -12.36 -29.87 7.01
C ASN A 856 -12.54 -29.13 8.35
N GLY A 857 -13.04 -27.89 8.31
CA GLY A 857 -13.35 -27.07 9.49
C GLY A 857 -13.51 -25.60 9.11
N PRO A 858 -14.26 -24.80 9.90
CA PRO A 858 -14.40 -23.37 9.62
C PRO A 858 -13.01 -22.72 9.62
N PRO A 859 -12.67 -21.90 8.62
CA PRO A 859 -11.36 -21.28 8.56
C PRO A 859 -11.17 -20.43 9.82
N VAL A 860 -10.12 -20.74 10.58
CA VAL A 860 -9.59 -19.86 11.61
C VAL A 860 -9.17 -18.56 10.90
N TYR A 861 -10.02 -17.52 10.99
CA TYR A 861 -9.89 -16.31 10.19
C TYR A 861 -8.73 -15.44 10.70
N SER A 862 -7.72 -15.25 9.86
CA SER A 862 -6.61 -14.33 10.07
C SER A 862 -6.98 -12.90 9.68
N ARG A 863 -6.40 -11.92 10.38
CA ARG A 863 -6.42 -10.48 10.03
C ARG A 863 -5.94 -10.25 8.58
N ILE A 864 -6.58 -9.31 7.86
CA ILE A 864 -6.15 -8.75 6.57
C ILE A 864 -5.83 -7.27 6.77
N GLY A 865 -4.57 -6.84 6.67
CA GLY A 865 -4.25 -5.43 6.92
C GLY A 865 -4.62 -5.04 8.36
N ASN A 866 -5.29 -3.91 8.59
CA ASN A 866 -5.92 -3.63 9.90
C ASN A 866 -7.39 -4.10 9.99
N ASP A 867 -7.86 -4.85 9.00
CA ASP A 867 -9.17 -5.46 9.02
C ASP A 867 -9.17 -6.77 9.81
N ILE A 868 -9.76 -6.71 11.00
CA ILE A 868 -9.89 -7.83 11.92
C ILE A 868 -11.32 -8.37 11.99
N GLU A 869 -12.29 -7.64 11.45
CA GLU A 869 -13.71 -7.96 11.60
C GLU A 869 -14.25 -8.62 10.35
N GLN A 870 -15.26 -9.47 10.52
CA GLN A 870 -15.92 -10.17 9.42
C GLN A 870 -17.25 -9.50 9.11
N ILE A 871 -17.76 -9.76 7.90
CA ILE A 871 -19.12 -9.40 7.49
C ILE A 871 -20.09 -9.70 8.64
N ALA A 872 -20.90 -8.71 9.00
CA ALA A 872 -22.01 -8.88 9.92
C ALA A 872 -23.23 -8.10 9.42
N PHE A 873 -24.39 -8.70 9.62
CA PHE A 873 -25.71 -8.14 9.36
C PHE A 873 -26.46 -8.04 10.69
N PHE A 874 -27.22 -6.96 10.88
CA PHE A 874 -27.85 -6.56 12.13
C PHE A 874 -29.38 -6.65 12.05
N GLY A 875 -30.00 -6.86 13.21
CA GLY A 875 -31.46 -6.78 13.41
C GLY A 875 -32.33 -7.33 12.27
N SER A 876 -33.11 -6.47 11.62
CA SER A 876 -34.04 -6.88 10.56
C SER A 876 -33.38 -7.52 9.33
N SER A 877 -32.21 -7.02 8.91
CA SER A 877 -31.40 -7.60 7.83
C SER A 877 -30.92 -9.00 8.20
N ALA A 878 -30.44 -9.16 9.44
CA ALA A 878 -30.06 -10.47 9.97
C ALA A 878 -31.25 -11.44 9.95
N ALA A 879 -32.44 -10.99 10.35
CA ALA A 879 -33.64 -11.82 10.35
C ALA A 879 -34.05 -12.29 8.94
N VAL A 880 -33.90 -11.44 7.92
CA VAL A 880 -34.14 -11.79 6.51
C VAL A 880 -33.20 -12.92 6.08
N LEU A 881 -31.90 -12.79 6.37
CA LEU A 881 -30.91 -13.81 6.05
C LEU A 881 -31.10 -15.09 6.86
N SER A 882 -31.43 -14.99 8.15
CA SER A 882 -31.68 -16.16 9.00
C SER A 882 -32.82 -17.03 8.45
N ARG A 883 -33.93 -16.42 8.01
CA ARG A 883 -35.04 -17.15 7.37
C ARG A 883 -34.61 -17.85 6.08
N ALA A 884 -33.76 -17.22 5.28
CA ALA A 884 -33.26 -17.81 4.04
C ALA A 884 -32.23 -18.95 4.28
N LEU A 885 -31.47 -18.89 5.38
CA LEU A 885 -30.45 -19.89 5.74
C LEU A 885 -31.04 -21.13 6.43
N LEU A 886 -32.08 -20.97 7.27
CA LEU A 886 -32.67 -22.06 8.07
C LEU A 886 -33.00 -23.33 7.26
N PRO A 887 -33.67 -23.26 6.09
CA PRO A 887 -33.97 -24.45 5.29
C PRO A 887 -32.73 -25.10 4.67
N LEU A 888 -31.66 -24.34 4.43
CA LEU A 888 -30.44 -24.84 3.79
C LEU A 888 -29.59 -25.68 4.75
N LEU A 889 -29.79 -25.52 6.07
CA LEU A 889 -29.18 -26.39 7.09
C LEU A 889 -29.74 -27.83 7.06
N ASP A 890 -30.91 -28.04 6.44
CA ASP A 890 -31.51 -29.38 6.25
C ASP A 890 -31.43 -29.83 4.77
N ALA A 891 -30.63 -29.16 3.95
CA ALA A 891 -30.48 -29.53 2.56
C ALA A 891 -29.90 -30.96 2.44
N PRO A 892 -30.40 -31.78 1.50
CA PRO A 892 -29.88 -33.15 1.29
C PRO A 892 -28.44 -33.16 0.77
N ASP A 893 -27.99 -32.05 0.18
CA ASP A 893 -26.62 -31.88 -0.31
C ASP A 893 -25.69 -31.42 0.82
N GLN A 894 -24.70 -32.25 1.14
CA GLN A 894 -23.77 -32.03 2.26
C GLN A 894 -22.89 -30.78 2.09
N GLU A 895 -22.50 -30.47 0.85
CA GLU A 895 -21.73 -29.26 0.54
C GLU A 895 -22.56 -28.01 0.86
N MET A 896 -23.82 -27.97 0.42
CA MET A 896 -24.76 -26.88 0.69
C MET A 896 -25.00 -26.71 2.19
N GLN A 897 -25.20 -27.79 2.93
CA GLN A 897 -25.35 -27.75 4.38
C GLN A 897 -24.12 -27.13 5.05
N THR A 898 -22.93 -27.56 4.66
CA THR A 898 -21.65 -27.06 5.21
C THR A 898 -21.46 -25.57 4.92
N LEU A 899 -21.72 -25.15 3.68
CA LEU A 899 -21.62 -23.76 3.26
C LEU A 899 -22.65 -22.87 3.98
N ALA A 900 -23.90 -23.33 4.12
CA ALA A 900 -24.94 -22.59 4.83
C ALA A 900 -24.60 -22.41 6.32
N ARG A 901 -24.07 -23.46 6.95
CA ARG A 901 -23.59 -23.44 8.34
C ARG A 901 -22.48 -22.42 8.53
N ASN A 902 -21.46 -22.43 7.69
CA ASN A 902 -20.35 -21.48 7.78
C ASN A 902 -20.81 -20.03 7.51
N ALA A 903 -21.68 -19.84 6.51
CA ALA A 903 -22.22 -18.52 6.16
C ALA A 903 -23.12 -17.93 7.26
N SER A 904 -23.63 -18.75 8.19
CA SER A 904 -24.47 -18.27 9.30
C SER A 904 -23.71 -17.32 10.25
N LEU A 905 -22.37 -17.32 10.23
CA LEU A 905 -21.54 -16.35 10.97
C LEU A 905 -21.81 -14.89 10.61
N ILE A 906 -22.40 -14.60 9.45
CA ILE A 906 -22.72 -13.22 9.05
C ILE A 906 -23.88 -12.63 9.85
N VAL A 907 -24.65 -13.43 10.58
CA VAL A 907 -25.76 -12.96 11.45
C VAL A 907 -25.47 -13.21 12.94
N ARG A 908 -24.17 -13.34 13.29
CA ARG A 908 -23.68 -13.56 14.65
C ARG A 908 -24.00 -12.39 15.58
N GLU A 909 -23.79 -12.58 16.87
CA GLU A 909 -23.89 -11.48 17.84
C GLU A 909 -22.71 -10.51 17.68
N THR A 910 -22.98 -9.21 17.82
CA THR A 910 -21.95 -8.17 17.75
C THR A 910 -22.01 -7.23 18.97
N PRO A 911 -20.89 -6.61 19.38
CA PRO A 911 -20.85 -5.79 20.59
C PRO A 911 -21.40 -4.35 20.40
N TYR A 912 -22.04 -4.04 19.25
CA TYR A 912 -22.48 -2.70 18.89
C TYR A 912 -23.93 -2.42 19.33
N THR A 913 -24.15 -2.25 20.64
CA THR A 913 -25.51 -2.20 21.23
C THR A 913 -26.41 -1.08 20.68
N ASP A 914 -25.87 0.10 20.38
CA ASP A 914 -26.65 1.19 19.78
C ASP A 914 -27.06 0.87 18.34
N VAL A 915 -26.19 0.20 17.58
CA VAL A 915 -26.47 -0.25 16.21
C VAL A 915 -27.53 -1.35 16.22
N GLU A 916 -27.42 -2.33 17.12
CA GLU A 916 -28.43 -3.38 17.29
C GLU A 916 -29.79 -2.79 17.64
N ARG A 917 -29.84 -1.78 18.53
CA ARG A 917 -31.07 -1.08 18.87
C ARG A 917 -31.67 -0.38 17.64
N ALA A 918 -30.84 0.36 16.90
CA ALA A 918 -31.25 1.06 15.68
C ALA A 918 -31.72 0.10 14.57
N ALA A 919 -31.18 -1.12 14.52
CA ALA A 919 -31.54 -2.17 13.56
C ALA A 919 -32.81 -2.97 13.94
N GLY A 920 -33.39 -2.71 15.11
CA GLY A 920 -34.60 -3.39 15.63
C GLY A 920 -34.33 -4.59 16.54
N GLY A 921 -33.08 -4.83 16.94
CA GLY A 921 -32.67 -5.92 17.82
C GLY A 921 -32.82 -7.32 17.20
N ARG A 922 -32.45 -8.35 17.98
CA ARG A 922 -32.55 -9.75 17.54
C ARG A 922 -34.00 -10.20 17.37
N ASN A 923 -34.27 -10.89 16.28
CA ASN A 923 -35.57 -11.43 15.93
C ASN A 923 -35.64 -12.95 16.20
N GLU A 924 -36.86 -13.50 16.30
CA GLU A 924 -37.15 -14.92 16.49
C GLU A 924 -36.41 -15.81 15.50
N ALA A 925 -36.38 -15.46 14.20
CA ALA A 925 -35.69 -16.25 13.18
C ALA A 925 -34.17 -16.37 13.41
N THR A 926 -33.54 -15.33 13.94
CA THR A 926 -32.10 -15.34 14.25
C THR A 926 -31.81 -16.17 15.50
N LEU A 927 -32.71 -16.14 16.49
CA LEU A 927 -32.63 -16.98 17.69
C LEU A 927 -32.84 -18.47 17.34
N GLU A 928 -33.79 -18.77 16.46
CA GLU A 928 -34.03 -20.12 15.96
C GLU A 928 -32.80 -20.69 15.24
N LEU A 929 -32.19 -19.88 14.35
CA LEU A 929 -30.95 -20.25 13.66
C LEU A 929 -29.81 -20.54 14.66
N ALA A 930 -29.63 -19.69 15.67
CA ALA A 930 -28.61 -19.89 16.70
C ALA A 930 -28.84 -21.20 17.47
N HIS A 931 -30.07 -21.46 17.92
CA HIS A 931 -30.43 -22.68 18.64
C HIS A 931 -30.18 -23.95 17.79
N LYS A 932 -30.47 -23.90 16.49
CA LYS A 932 -30.22 -25.02 15.58
C LYS A 932 -28.72 -25.31 15.43
N LEU A 933 -27.89 -24.27 15.34
CA LEU A 933 -26.44 -24.40 15.25
C LEU A 933 -25.81 -24.94 16.55
N ASP A 934 -26.38 -24.62 17.72
CA ASP A 934 -25.93 -25.12 19.03
C ASP A 934 -26.15 -26.63 19.21
N GLY A 935 -27.17 -27.21 18.55
CA GLY A 935 -27.54 -28.62 18.65
C GLY A 935 -26.67 -29.61 17.86
N GLU A 936 -25.77 -29.12 16.99
CA GLU A 936 -25.01 -29.94 16.04
C GLU A 936 -23.51 -29.92 16.39
N GLY A 937 -23.03 -30.97 17.06
CA GLY A 937 -21.72 -31.04 17.75
C GLY A 937 -20.45 -30.87 16.89
N GLU A 938 -20.55 -30.77 15.56
CA GLU A 938 -19.40 -30.58 14.65
C GLU A 938 -18.99 -29.10 14.48
N SER A 939 -19.73 -28.13 15.04
CA SER A 939 -19.52 -26.69 14.80
C SER A 939 -19.42 -25.81 16.05
N ALA A 940 -18.72 -26.29 17.08
CA ALA A 940 -18.47 -25.55 18.31
C ALA A 940 -17.89 -24.13 18.11
N ALA A 941 -17.16 -23.85 17.02
CA ALA A 941 -16.63 -22.51 16.73
C ALA A 941 -17.70 -21.53 16.21
N VAL A 942 -18.61 -21.97 15.33
CA VAL A 942 -19.71 -21.14 14.82
C VAL A 942 -20.74 -20.89 15.91
N ALA A 943 -21.14 -21.95 16.63
CA ALA A 943 -22.03 -21.87 17.79
C ALA A 943 -21.52 -20.86 18.84
N ARG A 944 -20.23 -20.92 19.21
CA ARG A 944 -19.61 -19.96 20.15
C ARG A 944 -19.70 -18.49 19.72
N ALA A 945 -19.72 -18.19 18.41
CA ALA A 945 -19.80 -16.82 17.91
C ALA A 945 -21.20 -16.18 18.11
N PHE A 946 -22.24 -16.98 18.40
CA PHE A 946 -23.59 -16.50 18.69
C PHE A 946 -23.83 -16.14 20.16
N HIS A 947 -22.86 -16.45 21.02
CA HIS A 947 -22.90 -16.23 22.46
C HIS A 947 -21.77 -15.27 22.86
N LEU A 948 -22.03 -13.95 22.88
CA LEU A 948 -21.03 -13.01 23.38
C LEU A 948 -20.69 -13.33 24.84
N PRO A 949 -19.41 -13.23 25.25
CA PRO A 949 -19.07 -13.22 26.65
C PRO A 949 -19.82 -12.08 27.34
N ALA A 950 -20.41 -12.35 28.51
CA ALA A 950 -21.14 -11.33 29.27
C ALA A 950 -20.28 -10.06 29.44
N PRO A 951 -20.85 -8.85 29.25
CA PRO A 951 -20.12 -7.61 29.43
C PRO A 951 -19.58 -7.56 30.87
N ARG A 952 -18.26 -7.42 31.01
CA ARG A 952 -17.64 -7.25 32.32
C ARG A 952 -18.18 -5.97 32.96
N SER A 953 -18.83 -6.11 34.12
CA SER A 953 -19.07 -4.96 34.99
C SER A 953 -17.73 -4.36 35.39
N ALA A 954 -17.68 -3.03 35.48
CA ALA A 954 -16.53 -2.31 36.00
C ALA A 954 -16.33 -2.69 37.48
N ALA A 955 -15.60 -3.78 37.73
CA ALA A 955 -15.08 -4.05 39.04
C ALA A 955 -14.04 -2.97 39.35
N ALA A 956 -14.27 -2.22 40.43
CA ALA A 956 -13.34 -1.24 40.94
C ALA A 956 -11.94 -1.86 41.07
N ALA A 957 -10.91 -1.09 40.68
CA ALA A 957 -9.53 -1.50 40.84
C ALA A 957 -9.30 -1.95 42.30
N PRO A 958 -8.72 -3.14 42.54
CA PRO A 958 -8.41 -3.57 43.90
C PRO A 958 -7.39 -2.61 44.51
N LYS A 959 -7.59 -2.24 45.78
CA LYS A 959 -6.59 -1.49 46.56
C LYS A 959 -5.30 -2.32 46.67
N PRO A 960 -4.11 -1.70 46.61
CA PRO A 960 -2.85 -2.43 46.77
C PRO A 960 -2.80 -3.07 48.17
N SER A 961 -2.62 -4.39 48.23
CA SER A 961 -2.16 -5.08 49.44
C SER A 961 -0.63 -5.06 49.48
N ALA A 962 -0.07 -5.17 50.69
CA ALA A 962 1.38 -5.13 50.90
C ALA A 962 2.11 -6.23 50.12
N ALA A 963 3.18 -5.85 49.42
CA ALA A 963 3.95 -6.70 48.52
C ALA A 963 4.63 -7.89 49.23
N PRO A 964 4.56 -9.11 48.68
CA PRO A 964 5.47 -10.20 49.04
C PRO A 964 6.92 -9.87 48.58
N PRO A 965 7.95 -10.49 49.18
CA PRO A 965 9.32 -10.31 48.74
C PRO A 965 9.50 -10.77 47.28
N THR A 966 10.23 -9.99 46.49
CA THR A 966 10.61 -10.30 45.11
C THR A 966 11.42 -11.60 45.06
N MET A 967 10.82 -12.71 44.64
CA MET A 967 11.53 -13.95 44.36
C MET A 967 12.11 -13.93 42.92
N PRO A 968 13.31 -14.48 42.69
CA PRO A 968 13.87 -14.60 41.35
C PRO A 968 13.03 -15.59 40.53
N LEU A 969 12.69 -15.20 39.29
CA LEU A 969 12.00 -16.08 38.34
C LEU A 969 12.85 -17.33 38.04
N ASP A 970 12.19 -18.48 37.91
CA ASP A 970 12.84 -19.76 37.63
C ASP A 970 12.94 -20.05 36.12
N GLU A 971 14.18 -20.19 35.61
CA GLU A 971 14.46 -20.48 34.20
C GLU A 971 14.08 -21.90 33.79
N ALA A 972 14.29 -22.88 34.67
CA ALA A 972 13.94 -24.27 34.39
C ALA A 972 12.42 -24.45 34.33
N TYR A 973 11.68 -23.80 35.27
CA TYR A 973 10.22 -23.78 35.23
C TYR A 973 9.70 -23.09 33.97
N PHE A 974 10.33 -21.97 33.57
CA PHE A 974 9.97 -21.27 32.33
C PHE A 974 10.09 -22.18 31.11
N HIS A 975 11.23 -22.84 30.92
CA HIS A 975 11.42 -23.75 29.78
C HIS A 975 10.51 -24.98 29.82
N ALA A 976 10.23 -25.52 31.01
CA ALA A 976 9.40 -26.72 31.16
C ALA A 976 7.89 -26.43 30.99
N ASN A 977 7.41 -25.29 31.49
CA ASN A 977 5.97 -25.04 31.66
C ASN A 977 5.46 -23.82 30.90
N ILE A 978 6.29 -22.79 30.69
CA ILE A 978 5.86 -21.52 30.07
C ILE A 978 6.17 -21.50 28.57
N ASP A 979 7.36 -21.95 28.16
CA ASP A 979 7.75 -22.06 26.75
C ASP A 979 6.75 -22.85 25.90
N PRO A 980 6.25 -24.02 26.34
CA PRO A 980 5.22 -24.76 25.59
C PRO A 980 3.92 -23.95 25.42
N ILE A 981 3.55 -23.14 26.42
CA ILE A 981 2.38 -22.26 26.34
C ILE A 981 2.61 -21.16 25.30
N LEU A 982 3.81 -20.56 25.28
CA LEU A 982 4.17 -19.51 24.32
C LEU A 982 4.34 -20.02 22.88
N GLN A 983 4.67 -21.30 22.70
CA GLN A 983 4.80 -21.98 21.41
C GLN A 983 3.48 -22.56 20.89
N LYS A 984 2.46 -22.68 21.75
CA LYS A 984 1.15 -23.19 21.38
C LYS A 984 0.43 -22.19 20.47
N LYS A 985 0.04 -22.65 19.27
CA LYS A 985 -0.75 -21.85 18.34
C LYS A 985 -2.15 -21.63 18.90
N GLY A 986 -2.59 -20.37 18.91
CA GLY A 986 -3.94 -19.98 19.26
C GLY A 986 -4.96 -20.24 18.16
N SER A 987 -6.21 -19.88 18.42
CA SER A 987 -7.32 -19.98 17.48
C SER A 987 -7.23 -19.03 16.29
N ASP A 988 -6.17 -18.23 16.16
CA ASP A 988 -5.81 -17.40 15.01
C ASP A 988 -4.68 -18.04 14.16
N GLY A 989 -4.18 -19.23 14.54
CA GLY A 989 -3.11 -19.95 13.85
C GLY A 989 -1.69 -19.54 14.25
N TYR A 990 -1.53 -18.57 15.16
CA TYR A 990 -0.22 -18.05 15.59
C TYR A 990 0.05 -18.38 17.05
N ALA A 991 1.32 -18.61 17.39
CA ALA A 991 1.79 -18.69 18.77
C ALA A 991 2.44 -17.36 19.19
N CYS A 992 2.65 -17.14 20.50
CA CYS A 992 3.34 -15.95 20.99
C CYS A 992 4.73 -15.81 20.35
N VAL A 993 5.47 -16.91 20.21
CA VAL A 993 6.79 -16.94 19.55
C VAL A 993 6.76 -16.49 18.09
N ASN A 994 5.65 -16.68 17.36
CA ASN A 994 5.53 -16.23 15.98
C ASN A 994 5.27 -14.73 15.91
N CYS A 995 4.36 -14.24 16.76
CA CYS A 995 3.97 -12.82 16.78
C CYS A 995 5.08 -11.93 17.35
N HIS A 996 5.91 -12.48 18.25
CA HIS A 996 6.89 -11.72 19.00
C HIS A 996 8.33 -11.92 18.52
N VAL A 997 8.58 -12.70 17.47
CA VAL A 997 9.96 -13.06 17.05
C VAL A 997 10.89 -11.85 16.85
N THR A 998 10.37 -10.71 16.39
CA THR A 998 11.12 -9.45 16.20
C THR A 998 10.87 -8.40 17.29
N HIS A 999 10.07 -8.73 18.30
CA HIS A 999 9.60 -7.77 19.31
C HIS A 999 10.65 -7.56 20.41
N THR A 1000 11.16 -6.34 20.51
CA THR A 1000 12.33 -5.96 21.34
C THR A 1000 12.11 -6.11 22.83
N LEU A 1001 10.93 -5.76 23.33
CA LEU A 1001 10.62 -5.87 24.77
C LEU A 1001 10.41 -7.34 25.17
N PHE A 1002 9.82 -8.14 24.28
CA PHE A 1002 9.43 -9.52 24.55
C PHE A 1002 9.41 -10.27 23.24
N ASN A 1003 10.39 -11.15 23.03
CA ASN A 1003 10.46 -12.05 21.89
C ASN A 1003 10.13 -13.51 22.24
N ALA A 1004 9.40 -13.69 23.34
CA ALA A 1004 9.02 -15.00 23.87
C ALA A 1004 10.22 -15.91 24.17
N THR A 1005 11.32 -15.33 24.65
CA THR A 1005 12.47 -16.07 25.19
C THR A 1005 12.67 -15.73 26.67
N TRP A 1006 13.49 -16.54 27.34
CA TRP A 1006 13.91 -16.27 28.72
C TRP A 1006 14.56 -14.89 28.91
N SER A 1007 15.37 -14.44 27.94
CA SER A 1007 16.10 -13.18 28.08
C SER A 1007 15.19 -11.95 28.04
N THR A 1008 14.01 -12.06 27.41
CA THR A 1008 13.10 -10.93 27.23
C THR A 1008 11.81 -11.05 28.03
N VAL A 1009 11.41 -12.25 28.50
CA VAL A 1009 10.21 -12.42 29.33
C VAL A 1009 10.25 -11.55 30.58
N LYS A 1010 11.43 -11.33 31.16
CA LYS A 1010 11.63 -10.50 32.36
C LYS A 1010 11.24 -9.04 32.16
N ASN A 1011 11.26 -8.54 30.92
CA ASN A 1011 10.91 -7.15 30.61
C ASN A 1011 9.40 -6.87 30.60
N VAL A 1012 8.58 -7.93 30.62
CA VAL A 1012 7.11 -7.85 30.60
C VAL A 1012 6.48 -8.40 31.88
N VAL A 1013 7.32 -8.64 32.89
CA VAL A 1013 6.92 -9.07 34.22
C VAL A 1013 6.95 -7.87 35.17
N ASP A 1014 5.85 -7.67 35.87
CA ASP A 1014 5.79 -6.79 37.04
C ASP A 1014 6.02 -7.66 38.27
N SER A 1015 7.21 -7.54 38.86
CA SER A 1015 7.62 -8.33 40.03
C SER A 1015 6.98 -7.83 41.34
N ALA A 1016 6.41 -6.62 41.36
CA ALA A 1016 5.72 -6.07 42.51
C ALA A 1016 4.23 -6.44 42.50
N ASP A 1017 3.63 -6.57 41.32
CA ASP A 1017 2.26 -7.04 41.12
C ASP A 1017 2.21 -8.07 39.98
N PRO A 1018 2.36 -9.38 40.28
CA PRO A 1018 2.36 -10.43 39.28
C PRO A 1018 1.16 -10.39 38.32
N GLU A 1019 -0.05 -10.09 38.80
CA GLU A 1019 -1.25 -9.98 37.96
C GLU A 1019 -1.22 -8.77 37.02
N ASN A 1020 -0.43 -7.75 37.35
CA ASN A 1020 -0.22 -6.58 36.50
C ASN A 1020 0.76 -6.83 35.35
N SER A 1021 1.46 -7.98 35.35
CA SER A 1021 2.42 -8.35 34.30
C SER A 1021 1.76 -8.34 32.92
N LEU A 1022 2.43 -7.69 31.95
CA LEU A 1022 1.96 -7.65 30.55
C LEU A 1022 1.86 -9.05 29.95
N LEU A 1023 2.72 -9.98 30.39
CA LEU A 1023 2.66 -11.39 30.02
C LEU A 1023 1.30 -12.02 30.36
N LEU A 1024 0.67 -11.65 31.49
CA LEU A 1024 -0.66 -12.16 31.85
C LEU A 1024 -1.79 -11.33 31.22
N ARG A 1025 -1.67 -9.99 31.26
CA ARG A 1025 -2.77 -9.09 30.89
C ARG A 1025 -3.06 -9.07 29.40
N LYS A 1026 -2.04 -8.85 28.56
CA LYS A 1026 -2.24 -8.68 27.12
C LYS A 1026 -2.91 -9.90 26.48
N PRO A 1027 -2.45 -11.15 26.73
CA PRO A 1027 -2.99 -12.30 26.03
C PRO A 1027 -4.40 -12.73 26.48
N THR A 1028 -4.99 -12.04 27.47
CA THR A 1028 -6.41 -12.18 27.86
C THR A 1028 -7.38 -11.35 27.03
N SER A 1029 -6.87 -10.55 26.10
CA SER A 1029 -7.67 -9.72 25.21
C SER A 1029 -7.29 -9.94 23.75
N THR A 1030 -8.12 -9.44 22.85
CA THR A 1030 -7.91 -9.46 21.39
C THR A 1030 -7.60 -8.05 20.88
N ALA A 1031 -7.22 -7.97 19.60
CA ALA A 1031 -7.09 -6.71 18.89
C ALA A 1031 -8.41 -5.91 18.81
N GLU A 1032 -9.56 -6.49 19.19
CA GLU A 1032 -10.87 -5.82 19.16
C GLU A 1032 -10.96 -4.64 20.14
N SER A 1033 -10.14 -4.62 21.19
CA SER A 1033 -10.03 -3.48 22.11
C SER A 1033 -9.03 -2.40 21.63
N GLU A 1034 -8.25 -2.68 20.58
CA GLU A 1034 -7.22 -1.78 20.06
C GLU A 1034 -7.85 -0.59 19.32
N GLY A 1035 -7.59 0.63 19.78
CA GLY A 1035 -8.06 1.82 19.06
C GLY A 1035 -9.56 2.12 19.23
N VAL A 1036 -10.23 1.52 20.21
CA VAL A 1036 -11.62 1.85 20.55
C VAL A 1036 -11.65 3.08 21.46
N ALA A 1037 -12.45 4.08 21.10
CA ALA A 1037 -12.59 5.30 21.89
C ALA A 1037 -13.08 4.97 23.32
N GLY A 1038 -12.31 5.37 24.34
CA GLY A 1038 -12.67 5.16 25.75
C GLY A 1038 -12.47 3.75 26.31
N ALA A 1039 -11.76 2.85 25.60
CA ALA A 1039 -11.54 1.48 26.09
C ALA A 1039 -10.63 1.41 27.34
N VAL A 1040 -11.05 0.58 28.31
CA VAL A 1040 -10.33 0.33 29.58
C VAL A 1040 -9.43 -0.91 29.49
N ALA A 1041 -9.70 -1.83 28.56
CA ALA A 1041 -8.95 -3.07 28.36
C ALA A 1041 -7.57 -2.81 27.70
N THR A 1042 -6.55 -3.57 28.11
CA THR A 1042 -5.19 -3.46 27.56
C THR A 1042 -5.11 -4.18 26.23
N ALA A 1043 -5.05 -3.43 25.13
CA ALA A 1043 -5.00 -3.98 23.78
C ALA A 1043 -3.83 -4.96 23.56
N HIS A 1044 -4.12 -6.01 22.80
CA HIS A 1044 -3.16 -7.00 22.34
C HIS A 1044 -3.37 -7.24 20.84
N GLY A 1045 -2.34 -6.97 20.03
CA GLY A 1045 -2.45 -7.04 18.57
C GLY A 1045 -2.60 -8.46 18.01
N GLY A 1046 -2.33 -9.50 18.81
CA GLY A 1046 -2.58 -10.90 18.48
C GLY A 1046 -3.94 -11.41 18.96
N GLY A 1047 -4.34 -12.61 18.54
CA GLY A 1047 -5.52 -13.27 19.11
C GLY A 1047 -5.38 -13.49 20.61
N GLN A 1048 -6.51 -13.66 21.30
CA GLN A 1048 -6.52 -14.08 22.70
C GLN A 1048 -5.81 -15.43 22.82
N ARG A 1049 -4.88 -15.56 23.76
CA ARG A 1049 -4.10 -16.79 23.97
C ARG A 1049 -4.66 -17.61 25.12
N TRP A 1050 -5.21 -16.96 26.12
CA TRP A 1050 -5.81 -17.60 27.29
C TRP A 1050 -6.82 -16.70 28.00
N MET A 1051 -7.66 -17.29 28.85
CA MET A 1051 -8.60 -16.56 29.71
C MET A 1051 -8.02 -16.41 31.12
N LYS A 1052 -8.48 -15.41 31.89
CA LYS A 1052 -7.99 -15.14 33.27
C LYS A 1052 -8.13 -16.34 34.24
N ASN A 1053 -8.95 -17.33 33.88
CA ASN A 1053 -9.26 -18.49 34.72
C ASN A 1053 -8.78 -19.82 34.08
N SER A 1054 -7.92 -19.76 33.07
CA SER A 1054 -7.45 -20.93 32.32
C SER A 1054 -6.23 -21.56 32.99
N PRO A 1055 -5.97 -22.86 32.76
CA PRO A 1055 -4.75 -23.53 33.23
C PRO A 1055 -3.48 -22.79 32.79
N GLU A 1056 -3.45 -22.25 31.56
CA GLU A 1056 -2.33 -21.48 31.03
C GLU A 1056 -2.09 -20.20 31.86
N TYR A 1057 -3.14 -19.42 32.15
CA TYR A 1057 -3.03 -18.20 32.96
C TYR A 1057 -2.56 -18.51 34.38
N GLU A 1058 -3.12 -19.54 35.02
CA GLU A 1058 -2.76 -19.96 36.37
C GLU A 1058 -1.31 -20.48 36.45
N THR A 1059 -0.85 -21.20 35.42
CA THR A 1059 0.53 -21.70 35.34
C THR A 1059 1.53 -20.55 35.26
N ILE A 1060 1.24 -19.55 34.43
CA ILE A 1060 2.06 -18.34 34.31
C ILE A 1060 2.01 -17.53 35.63
N LEU A 1061 0.83 -17.33 36.21
CA LEU A 1061 0.69 -16.57 37.46
C LEU A 1061 1.45 -17.21 38.62
N LYS A 1062 1.38 -18.55 38.76
CA LYS A 1062 2.14 -19.28 39.79
C LYS A 1062 3.65 -19.11 39.61
N TRP A 1063 4.14 -19.20 38.38
CA TRP A 1063 5.54 -18.93 38.09
C TRP A 1063 5.96 -17.51 38.48
N LEU A 1064 5.14 -16.51 38.14
CA LEU A 1064 5.38 -15.11 38.54
C LEU A 1064 5.31 -14.88 40.06
N GLN A 1065 4.60 -15.75 40.79
CA GLN A 1065 4.51 -15.75 42.26
C GLN A 1065 5.63 -16.57 42.94
N GLY A 1066 6.59 -17.12 42.17
CA GLY A 1066 7.74 -17.85 42.71
C GLY A 1066 7.56 -19.38 42.78
N ALA A 1067 6.75 -19.97 41.90
CA ALA A 1067 6.76 -21.41 41.70
C ALA A 1067 8.02 -21.87 40.97
N HIS A 1068 8.63 -22.95 41.46
CA HIS A 1068 9.87 -23.56 40.99
C HIS A 1068 9.63 -25.02 40.56
#